data_AF-A0A317KUN6-F1
#
_entry.id   AF-A0A317KUN6-F1
#
_cell.length_a   1.000
_cell.length_b   1.000
_cell.length_c   1.000
_cell.angle_alpha   90.00
_cell.angle_beta   90.00
_cell.angle_gamma   90.00
#
_symmetry.space_group_name_H-M   'P 1'
#
loop_
_entity.id
_entity.type
_entity.pdbx_description
1 polymer ?
#
loop_
_entity_poly.entity_id
_entity_poly.type
_entity_poly.pdbx_seq_one_letter_code
_entity_poly.pdbx_strand_id
1 'polypeptide(L)'
;MYLATGGESVKKIKKNKIKILSFVAILLFLLWALKPSDSPASNQVKAVDDFEAITNKTNENSYDSYLKKYISEAKPEKTIKIEGENFIYASNDKFLIEENFEGLNGKAVLTPEEGMIKWEIPIDETGLYNVRIHYYPMEGKSSAIERELAINDQVPFEGADLLLFHRIWDNRFDKIQVDDRGNELRPRQVEKPEWITRPFIDSEGYYEEPYKFYFHQGVQEISLTSLREPMAIDYIELYQDKPSKNYEQVVDEYKTKELEPTKGQSIVIQAEDAVRKSSPTLYPLSDRSSPTVEPYHVSKLRMNTIGGLNWKMPGQWMEWEFDVEEDGLYQIALKRKQDQLQGVYATRSLTIDGETPFKEVERIRFHHNMNWQLDLLGEEEPYLFHLTKGTHRIRLMVSLGDMAPLLQTIESSVLELNEMYRKILMITSNTPDPYRDYQLEKRIPDMIDVFTKQSEIINSVADYLEESTGERSDKVAILHSLVRQLNDMVEKPDTIARRLDDFKVNVGGLGTWMLTVREQPLTLDYLVISSPDVELPEASATIMETVQHETGALLASYTEDYDSIGNIAESEQSITVWITTGRDQAQVLKSLIDDMFTPQTNISVRLRLVPPNILLPATLAKEGPDVAMQIGEEVPVNYAMRNAAADLSQFDDFEKVVGRFRESGLTPYQFDGGVYALPEQQIFPMLFYRKDILNELGLTPPETWEDVYNMISVLQKHNLEFFLPIDDPQAQEQTNMVPNATFSMLLYQNGGQFYANDQKSSALDSEVSMKQFKKWTQFYTNYKFPLMADFPNRFRVGEMPIGIADYTTYNMLTVLAPEIKGLWDFTVVPGTKANDDTINHEVASHTTAVMMLENASDKKSSWEFMKWWTDKETQIAFGREMEGLMGEAARYPTANIEALKELPWPVDDYNNLESQWKWVRGIPQVPGGYFTGRHLDNAFRKVVNANENPREALSDYILYMNDEIEMKRDEFNLPN
;
A
#
# COMPACT_ATOMS: atom_id res chain seq x y z
N MET A 1 -17.73 -25.81 78.84
CA MET A 1 -18.16 -27.20 79.07
C MET A 1 -17.53 -28.04 77.96
N TYR A 2 -16.61 -28.94 78.34
CA TYR A 2 -16.12 -30.14 77.65
C TYR A 2 -16.13 -30.28 76.10
N LEU A 3 -14.91 -30.39 75.54
CA LEU A 3 -14.37 -31.41 74.61
C LEU A 3 -15.24 -31.95 73.45
N ALA A 4 -14.74 -31.79 72.21
CA ALA A 4 -14.37 -32.93 71.32
C ALA A 4 -13.55 -32.47 70.10
N THR A 5 -12.35 -33.03 69.99
CA THR A 5 -11.36 -32.90 68.91
C THR A 5 -11.52 -33.97 67.83
N GLY A 6 -11.11 -33.66 66.59
CA GLY A 6 -10.40 -34.62 65.72
C GLY A 6 -11.13 -35.05 64.46
N GLY A 7 -10.82 -34.41 63.31
CA GLY A 7 -11.31 -34.90 62.02
C GLY A 7 -11.04 -34.08 60.75
N GLU A 8 -9.97 -33.27 60.63
CA GLU A 8 -9.77 -32.49 59.37
C GLU A 8 -8.40 -32.58 58.68
N SER A 9 -7.39 -33.24 59.28
CA SER A 9 -6.03 -33.23 58.69
C SER A 9 -5.85 -34.15 57.46
N VAL A 10 -6.63 -35.23 57.33
CA VAL A 10 -6.40 -36.24 56.26
C VAL A 10 -7.12 -35.93 54.94
N LYS A 11 -8.21 -35.13 54.95
CA LYS A 11 -8.95 -34.76 53.74
C LYS A 11 -8.25 -33.66 52.91
N LYS A 12 -7.50 -32.75 53.53
CA LYS A 12 -6.77 -31.67 52.83
C LYS A 12 -5.60 -32.19 51.98
N ILE A 13 -4.88 -33.21 52.45
CA ILE A 13 -3.73 -33.79 51.73
C ILE A 13 -4.18 -34.57 50.48
N LYS A 14 -5.29 -35.31 50.54
CA LYS A 14 -5.85 -35.99 49.35
C LYS A 14 -6.40 -35.02 48.31
N LYS A 15 -7.03 -33.90 48.72
CA LYS A 15 -7.56 -32.89 47.79
C LYS A 15 -6.45 -32.13 47.04
N ASN A 16 -5.32 -31.86 47.70
CA ASN A 16 -4.15 -31.25 47.04
C ASN A 16 -3.44 -32.23 46.10
N LYS A 17 -3.34 -33.52 46.45
CA LYS A 17 -2.79 -34.54 45.52
C LYS A 17 -3.65 -34.72 44.28
N ILE A 18 -4.99 -34.67 44.40
CA ILE A 18 -5.89 -34.75 43.24
C ILE A 18 -5.81 -33.49 42.37
N LYS A 19 -5.66 -32.31 42.96
CA LYS A 19 -5.41 -31.06 42.21
C LYS A 19 -4.07 -31.07 41.48
N ILE A 20 -3.01 -31.57 42.13
CA ILE A 20 -1.69 -31.71 41.50
C ILE A 20 -1.72 -32.77 40.40
N LEU A 21 -2.37 -33.92 40.60
CA LEU A 21 -2.54 -34.91 39.54
C LEU A 21 -3.41 -34.39 38.39
N SER A 22 -4.44 -33.59 38.67
CA SER A 22 -5.28 -32.99 37.63
C SER A 22 -4.51 -31.91 36.86
N PHE A 23 -3.67 -31.13 37.54
CA PHE A 23 -2.80 -30.14 36.91
C PHE A 23 -1.72 -30.81 36.06
N VAL A 24 -1.09 -31.89 36.55
CA VAL A 24 -0.13 -32.70 35.79
C VAL A 24 -0.80 -33.41 34.63
N ALA A 25 -2.04 -33.89 34.78
CA ALA A 25 -2.80 -34.49 33.69
C ALA A 25 -3.20 -33.45 32.64
N ILE A 26 -3.58 -32.24 33.03
CA ILE A 26 -3.86 -31.12 32.12
C ILE A 26 -2.57 -30.70 31.41
N LEU A 27 -1.43 -30.64 32.12
CA LEU A 27 -0.13 -30.33 31.54
C LEU A 27 0.34 -31.42 30.56
N LEU A 28 0.13 -32.70 30.89
CA LEU A 28 0.42 -33.83 30.01
C LEU A 28 -0.55 -33.89 28.81
N PHE A 29 -1.80 -33.45 28.98
CA PHE A 29 -2.77 -33.34 27.89
C PHE A 29 -2.45 -32.15 26.98
N LEU A 30 -1.98 -31.03 27.54
CA LEU A 30 -1.42 -29.90 26.78
C LEU A 30 -0.15 -30.30 26.04
N LEU A 31 0.77 -31.04 26.68
CA LEU A 31 1.97 -31.59 26.03
C LEU A 31 1.64 -32.64 24.95
N TRP A 32 0.54 -33.38 25.09
CA TRP A 32 0.05 -34.31 24.08
C TRP A 32 -0.70 -33.59 22.94
N ALA A 33 -1.43 -32.52 23.24
CA ALA A 33 -2.08 -31.65 22.26
C ALA A 33 -1.08 -30.77 21.49
N LEU A 34 0.11 -30.52 22.07
CA LEU A 34 1.27 -29.90 21.43
C LEU A 34 2.16 -30.89 20.68
N LYS A 35 1.71 -32.15 20.46
CA LYS A 35 2.37 -33.00 19.47
C LYS A 35 2.32 -32.26 18.13
N PRO A 36 3.45 -31.98 17.47
CA PRO A 36 3.43 -31.66 16.06
C PRO A 36 2.69 -32.81 15.38
N SER A 37 1.64 -32.52 14.61
CA SER A 37 1.20 -33.48 13.61
C SER A 37 2.43 -33.85 12.81
N ASP A 38 2.72 -35.15 12.69
CA ASP A 38 3.80 -35.67 11.86
C ASP A 38 3.83 -34.86 10.56
N SER A 39 4.96 -34.20 10.29
CA SER A 39 5.18 -33.53 9.01
C SER A 39 4.77 -34.52 7.91
N PRO A 40 3.89 -34.16 6.97
CA PRO A 40 3.74 -34.99 5.79
C PRO A 40 5.15 -35.11 5.21
N ALA A 41 5.63 -36.34 5.11
CA ALA A 41 6.86 -36.66 4.40
C ALA A 41 6.84 -35.86 3.09
N SER A 42 7.97 -35.24 2.75
CA SER A 42 8.17 -34.49 1.51
C SER A 42 7.49 -35.24 0.36
N ASN A 43 6.29 -34.81 -0.01
CA ASN A 43 5.69 -35.27 -1.25
C ASN A 43 6.59 -34.65 -2.31
N GLN A 44 7.45 -35.48 -2.89
CA GLN A 44 8.24 -35.13 -4.04
C GLN A 44 7.27 -34.68 -5.13
N VAL A 45 7.20 -33.37 -5.31
CA VAL A 45 6.50 -32.73 -6.41
C VAL A 45 7.24 -33.15 -7.67
N LYS A 46 6.53 -33.83 -8.58
CA LYS A 46 7.07 -34.14 -9.90
C LYS A 46 7.33 -32.82 -10.63
N ALA A 47 8.35 -32.78 -11.49
CA ALA A 47 8.44 -31.73 -12.50
C ALA A 47 7.13 -31.73 -13.31
N VAL A 48 6.31 -30.70 -13.09
CA VAL A 48 5.13 -30.39 -13.91
C VAL A 48 5.64 -29.51 -15.05
N ASP A 49 5.21 -29.78 -16.28
CA ASP A 49 5.56 -28.94 -17.44
C ASP A 49 5.14 -27.48 -17.17
N ASP A 50 5.93 -26.51 -17.66
CA ASP A 50 5.64 -25.07 -17.49
C ASP A 50 4.23 -24.73 -18.02
N PHE A 51 3.45 -23.99 -17.23
CA PHE A 51 2.12 -23.55 -17.64
C PHE A 51 2.22 -22.40 -18.67
N GLU A 52 1.59 -22.55 -19.82
CA GLU A 52 1.49 -21.49 -20.81
C GLU A 52 0.26 -20.61 -20.55
N ALA A 53 0.41 -19.28 -20.59
CA ALA A 53 -0.69 -18.35 -20.35
C ALA A 53 -1.81 -18.50 -21.40
N ILE A 54 -3.07 -18.59 -20.95
CA ILE A 54 -4.24 -18.71 -21.81
C ILE A 54 -5.00 -17.38 -21.82
N THR A 55 -4.85 -16.60 -22.89
CA THR A 55 -5.53 -15.31 -23.07
C THR A 55 -6.47 -15.34 -24.28
N ASN A 56 -7.70 -14.88 -24.10
CA ASN A 56 -8.80 -15.06 -25.07
C ASN A 56 -9.10 -13.81 -25.91
N LYS A 57 -8.86 -12.62 -25.34
CA LYS A 57 -8.81 -11.36 -26.07
C LYS A 57 -7.35 -10.99 -26.30
N THR A 58 -6.94 -10.92 -27.56
CA THR A 58 -5.69 -10.29 -27.95
C THR A 58 -5.88 -8.80 -27.69
N ASN A 59 -5.43 -8.31 -26.53
CA ASN A 59 -5.18 -6.89 -26.39
C ASN A 59 -4.14 -6.55 -27.47
N GLU A 60 -4.56 -5.81 -28.51
CA GLU A 60 -3.71 -5.50 -29.66
C GLU A 60 -2.45 -4.71 -29.22
N ASN A 61 -2.53 -4.04 -28.07
CA ASN A 61 -1.45 -3.26 -27.49
C ASN A 61 -0.57 -4.06 -26.50
N SER A 62 -0.83 -5.35 -26.24
CA SER A 62 0.00 -6.11 -25.29
C SER A 62 1.39 -6.47 -25.85
N TYR A 63 2.36 -6.69 -24.96
CA TYR A 63 3.70 -7.14 -25.34
C TYR A 63 3.69 -8.48 -26.10
N ASP A 64 2.86 -9.44 -25.71
CA ASP A 64 2.71 -10.71 -26.44
C ASP A 64 2.22 -10.52 -27.88
N SER A 65 1.23 -9.64 -28.09
CA SER A 65 0.73 -9.31 -29.42
C SER A 65 1.83 -8.64 -30.26
N TYR A 66 2.59 -7.74 -29.64
CA TYR A 66 3.73 -7.08 -30.25
C TYR A 66 4.84 -8.06 -30.66
N LEU A 67 5.24 -8.97 -29.76
CA LEU A 67 6.22 -10.00 -30.06
C LEU A 67 5.76 -10.93 -31.17
N LYS A 68 4.51 -11.42 -31.13
CA LYS A 68 3.95 -12.30 -32.18
C LYS A 68 3.98 -11.63 -33.55
N LYS A 69 3.75 -10.31 -33.61
CA LYS A 69 3.81 -9.53 -34.85
C LYS A 69 5.21 -9.50 -35.47
N TYR A 70 6.27 -9.49 -34.66
CA TYR A 70 7.66 -9.35 -35.10
C TYR A 70 8.53 -10.60 -34.85
N ILE A 71 7.94 -11.73 -34.44
CA ILE A 71 8.69 -12.93 -34.02
C ILE A 71 9.58 -13.53 -35.12
N SER A 72 9.23 -13.29 -36.38
CA SER A 72 9.99 -13.73 -37.56
C SER A 72 11.12 -12.78 -37.96
N GLU A 73 11.21 -11.61 -37.34
CA GLU A 73 12.25 -10.63 -37.63
C GLU A 73 13.61 -11.08 -37.08
N ALA A 74 14.69 -10.56 -37.66
CA ALA A 74 16.04 -10.86 -37.21
C ALA A 74 16.29 -10.37 -35.77
N LYS A 75 17.26 -10.98 -35.08
CA LYS A 75 17.77 -10.56 -33.78
C LYS A 75 19.25 -10.20 -33.91
N PRO A 76 19.60 -8.99 -34.38
CA PRO A 76 20.98 -8.62 -34.70
C PRO A 76 21.84 -8.58 -33.44
N GLU A 77 23.02 -9.22 -33.45
CA GLU A 77 23.92 -9.27 -32.29
C GLU A 77 24.74 -7.99 -32.07
N LYS A 78 24.64 -7.01 -32.98
CA LYS A 78 25.41 -5.78 -32.93
C LYS A 78 24.90 -4.86 -31.81
N THR A 79 25.79 -4.41 -30.93
CA THR A 79 25.48 -3.38 -29.93
C THR A 79 25.56 -1.98 -30.55
N ILE A 80 24.53 -1.16 -30.31
CA ILE A 80 24.48 0.25 -30.71
C ILE A 80 24.39 1.09 -29.42
N LYS A 81 25.42 1.90 -29.15
CA LYS A 81 25.50 2.78 -27.98
C LYS A 81 25.13 4.21 -28.37
N ILE A 82 24.27 4.83 -27.58
CA ILE A 82 23.75 6.19 -27.75
C ILE A 82 24.11 6.96 -26.50
N GLU A 83 25.07 7.87 -26.60
CA GLU A 83 25.46 8.72 -25.47
C GLU A 83 24.31 9.68 -25.12
N GLY A 84 24.03 9.83 -23.82
CA GLY A 84 22.90 10.55 -23.28
C GLY A 84 22.90 12.03 -23.70
N GLU A 85 24.07 12.66 -23.77
CA GLU A 85 24.20 14.07 -24.18
C GLU A 85 23.91 14.34 -25.67
N ASN A 86 23.86 13.30 -26.51
CA ASN A 86 23.63 13.42 -27.96
C ASN A 86 22.13 13.46 -28.32
N PHE A 87 21.28 14.01 -27.44
CA PHE A 87 19.86 14.16 -27.70
C PHE A 87 19.58 15.24 -28.76
N ILE A 88 18.52 15.04 -29.54
CA ILE A 88 18.06 15.98 -30.58
C ILE A 88 16.97 16.94 -30.08
N TYR A 89 16.28 16.58 -29.00
CA TYR A 89 15.20 17.38 -28.41
C TYR A 89 15.11 17.15 -26.91
N ALA A 90 14.83 18.22 -26.17
CA ALA A 90 14.42 18.20 -24.77
C ALA A 90 13.27 19.20 -24.58
N SER A 91 12.25 18.84 -23.79
CA SER A 91 11.02 19.62 -23.67
C SER A 91 11.17 20.95 -22.92
N ASN A 92 12.18 21.09 -22.07
CA ASN A 92 12.43 22.29 -21.28
C ASN A 92 13.94 22.46 -21.00
N ASP A 93 14.30 23.63 -20.47
CA ASP A 93 15.68 24.02 -20.13
C ASP A 93 16.22 23.38 -18.84
N LYS A 94 15.41 22.57 -18.15
CA LYS A 94 15.84 21.81 -16.97
C LYS A 94 16.61 20.54 -17.33
N PHE A 95 16.62 20.13 -18.60
CA PHE A 95 17.50 19.08 -19.10
C PHE A 95 18.92 19.64 -19.28
N LEU A 96 19.85 19.18 -18.46
CA LEU A 96 21.21 19.75 -18.39
C LEU A 96 22.25 18.68 -18.73
N ILE A 97 23.34 19.08 -19.40
CA ILE A 97 24.49 18.21 -19.62
C ILE A 97 25.56 18.57 -18.58
N GLU A 98 26.01 17.58 -17.82
CA GLU A 98 27.09 17.75 -16.85
C GLU A 98 28.27 16.83 -17.14
N GLU A 99 29.48 17.36 -16.95
CA GLU A 99 30.73 16.61 -17.09
C GLU A 99 31.16 16.04 -15.74
N ASN A 100 31.53 14.77 -15.74
CA ASN A 100 32.00 14.03 -14.58
C ASN A 100 31.00 14.00 -13.39
N PHE A 101 29.71 13.97 -13.71
CA PHE A 101 28.64 13.89 -12.71
C PHE A 101 28.78 12.63 -11.84
N GLU A 102 28.80 12.81 -10.52
CA GLU A 102 28.82 11.72 -9.53
C GLU A 102 29.87 10.61 -9.84
N GLY A 103 31.08 11.03 -10.22
CA GLY A 103 32.21 10.12 -10.47
C GLY A 103 32.24 9.47 -11.84
N LEU A 104 31.29 9.79 -12.74
CA LEU A 104 31.35 9.36 -14.14
C LEU A 104 32.60 9.91 -14.83
N ASN A 105 33.20 9.16 -15.75
CA ASN A 105 34.26 9.66 -16.62
C ASN A 105 33.68 9.94 -18.01
N GLY A 106 33.02 11.10 -18.16
CA GLY A 106 32.24 11.41 -19.36
C GLY A 106 31.23 12.52 -19.13
N LYS A 107 30.21 12.56 -20.00
CA LYS A 107 29.07 13.47 -19.88
C LYS A 107 27.84 12.67 -19.52
N ALA A 108 26.96 13.26 -18.72
CA ALA A 108 25.63 12.73 -18.47
C ALA A 108 24.60 13.81 -18.76
N VAL A 109 23.42 13.40 -19.22
CA VAL A 109 22.25 14.28 -19.28
C VAL A 109 21.40 14.10 -18.03
N LEU A 110 21.20 15.17 -17.28
CA LEU A 110 20.31 15.24 -16.13
C LEU A 110 18.88 15.39 -16.65
N THR A 111 18.02 14.43 -16.31
CA THR A 111 16.60 14.44 -16.67
C THR A 111 15.75 14.79 -15.44
N PRO A 112 14.94 15.86 -15.50
CA PRO A 112 14.04 16.24 -14.42
C PRO A 112 12.89 15.23 -14.23
N GLU A 113 12.06 15.46 -13.20
CA GLU A 113 10.86 14.64 -12.90
C GLU A 113 9.70 14.83 -13.89
N GLU A 114 9.78 15.81 -14.81
CA GLU A 114 8.77 16.11 -15.82
C GLU A 114 9.40 16.45 -17.19
N GLY A 115 8.73 16.08 -18.27
CA GLY A 115 9.15 16.43 -19.63
C GLY A 115 9.68 15.24 -20.43
N MET A 116 10.21 15.52 -21.62
CA MET A 116 10.58 14.50 -22.60
C MET A 116 11.93 14.82 -23.24
N ILE A 117 12.73 13.79 -23.48
CA ILE A 117 14.01 13.84 -24.18
C ILE A 117 14.02 12.83 -25.33
N LYS A 118 14.62 13.18 -26.48
CA LYS A 118 14.65 12.34 -27.69
C LYS A 118 16.03 12.20 -28.30
N TRP A 119 16.32 11.02 -28.86
CA TRP A 119 17.54 10.71 -29.60
C TRP A 119 17.24 10.15 -30.98
N GLU A 120 18.11 10.45 -31.95
CA GLU A 120 18.15 9.78 -33.25
C GLU A 120 19.15 8.62 -33.19
N ILE A 121 18.77 7.49 -33.78
CA ILE A 121 19.53 6.24 -33.72
C ILE A 121 19.67 5.67 -35.12
N PRO A 122 20.90 5.55 -35.66
CA PRO A 122 21.12 4.88 -36.93
C PRO A 122 21.06 3.35 -36.73
N ILE A 123 20.05 2.72 -37.33
CA ILE A 123 19.85 1.27 -37.33
C ILE A 123 20.33 0.70 -38.66
N ASP A 124 21.38 -0.13 -38.59
CA ASP A 124 21.97 -0.76 -39.78
C ASP A 124 21.17 -1.98 -40.25
N GLU A 125 20.60 -2.74 -39.32
CA GLU A 125 19.88 -3.98 -39.56
C GLU A 125 18.50 -3.94 -38.90
N THR A 126 17.44 -4.14 -39.69
CA THR A 126 16.08 -4.28 -39.14
C THR A 126 16.01 -5.50 -38.23
N GLY A 127 15.38 -5.37 -37.07
CA GLY A 127 15.20 -6.51 -36.16
C GLY A 127 14.64 -6.15 -34.80
N LEU A 128 14.52 -7.17 -33.95
CA LEU A 128 14.20 -7.05 -32.54
C LEU A 128 15.48 -6.86 -31.73
N TYR A 129 15.52 -5.84 -30.88
CA TYR A 129 16.66 -5.52 -30.00
C TYR A 129 16.19 -5.42 -28.56
N ASN A 130 17.03 -5.82 -27.60
CA ASN A 130 16.87 -5.42 -26.21
C ASN A 130 17.41 -4.00 -26.03
N VAL A 131 16.85 -3.26 -25.06
CA VAL A 131 17.33 -1.92 -24.70
C VAL A 131 17.75 -1.93 -23.23
N ARG A 132 18.90 -1.33 -22.93
CA ARG A 132 19.35 -1.06 -21.56
C ARG A 132 19.84 0.37 -21.43
N ILE A 133 19.78 0.88 -20.21
CA ILE A 133 20.20 2.24 -19.88
C ILE A 133 21.24 2.20 -18.77
N HIS A 134 22.26 3.04 -18.90
CA HIS A 134 23.19 3.34 -17.82
C HIS A 134 22.81 4.67 -17.19
N TYR A 135 22.32 4.62 -15.94
CA TYR A 135 21.72 5.76 -15.27
C TYR A 135 22.20 5.90 -13.83
N TYR A 136 22.00 7.10 -13.29
CA TYR A 136 22.21 7.43 -11.88
C TYR A 136 20.92 8.01 -11.29
N PRO A 137 20.36 7.46 -10.20
CA PRO A 137 19.19 8.02 -9.54
C PRO A 137 19.58 9.33 -8.83
N MET A 138 19.10 10.46 -9.36
CA MET A 138 19.37 11.79 -8.78
C MET A 138 18.50 12.02 -7.55
N GLU A 139 18.93 12.90 -6.64
CA GLU A 139 18.11 13.31 -5.48
C GLU A 139 16.70 13.74 -5.91
N GLY A 140 15.68 13.20 -5.24
CA GLY A 140 14.28 13.41 -5.59
C GLY A 140 13.32 13.16 -4.42
N LYS A 141 12.16 12.57 -4.71
CA LYS A 141 11.08 12.34 -3.73
C LYS A 141 11.10 10.94 -3.11
N SER A 142 12.17 10.18 -3.35
CA SER A 142 12.44 8.86 -2.77
C SER A 142 11.49 7.74 -3.19
N SER A 143 10.83 7.90 -4.34
CA SER A 143 10.04 6.84 -4.99
C SER A 143 10.79 6.22 -6.17
N ALA A 144 10.26 5.12 -6.71
CA ALA A 144 10.84 4.52 -7.91
C ALA A 144 10.78 5.50 -9.09
N ILE A 145 11.82 5.49 -9.93
CA ILE A 145 11.88 6.36 -11.10
C ILE A 145 11.08 5.74 -12.23
N GLU A 146 10.21 6.53 -12.85
CA GLU A 146 9.30 6.05 -13.90
C GLU A 146 9.51 6.81 -15.19
N ARG A 147 9.64 6.07 -16.29
CA ARG A 147 9.77 6.61 -17.64
C ARG A 147 8.81 5.91 -18.59
N GLU A 148 8.22 6.66 -19.49
CA GLU A 148 7.57 6.11 -20.69
C GLU A 148 8.60 6.07 -21.83
N LEU A 149 8.62 4.96 -22.57
CA LEU A 149 9.38 4.81 -23.80
C LEU A 149 8.44 4.89 -25.02
N ALA A 150 8.79 5.75 -25.96
CA ALA A 150 8.20 5.73 -27.29
C ALA A 150 9.29 5.59 -28.38
N ILE A 151 8.94 4.90 -29.46
CA ILE A 151 9.76 4.71 -30.66
C ILE A 151 9.01 5.39 -31.80
N ASN A 152 9.65 6.37 -32.46
CA ASN A 152 9.03 7.20 -33.49
C ASN A 152 7.67 7.79 -33.05
N ASP A 153 7.65 8.41 -31.86
CA ASP A 153 6.47 9.04 -31.25
C ASP A 153 5.29 8.10 -30.93
N GLN A 154 5.53 6.78 -30.89
CA GLN A 154 4.52 5.79 -30.51
C GLN A 154 5.03 4.91 -29.37
N VAL A 155 4.22 4.77 -28.32
CA VAL A 155 4.44 3.75 -27.30
C VAL A 155 4.23 2.38 -27.96
N PRO A 156 5.24 1.48 -27.98
CA PRO A 156 5.16 0.25 -28.76
C PRO A 156 4.12 -0.77 -28.28
N PHE A 157 3.91 -0.86 -26.96
CA PHE A 157 3.01 -1.78 -26.28
C PHE A 157 2.79 -1.35 -24.81
N GLU A 158 1.74 -1.87 -24.17
CA GLU A 158 1.47 -1.75 -22.73
C GLU A 158 2.59 -2.41 -21.90
N GLY A 159 3.20 -1.64 -21.01
CA GLY A 159 4.44 -1.95 -20.30
C GLY A 159 5.60 -1.04 -20.75
N ALA A 160 5.57 -0.51 -21.98
CA ALA A 160 6.53 0.51 -22.41
C ALA A 160 6.08 1.94 -22.00
N ASP A 161 4.79 2.12 -21.69
CA ASP A 161 4.24 3.32 -21.08
C ASP A 161 4.67 3.52 -19.62
N LEU A 162 5.20 2.48 -18.97
CA LEU A 162 5.70 2.57 -17.60
C LEU A 162 6.90 1.64 -17.36
N LEU A 163 8.10 2.17 -17.52
CA LEU A 163 9.35 1.51 -17.15
C LEU A 163 9.81 1.97 -15.77
N LEU A 164 10.11 1.00 -14.89
CA LEU A 164 10.49 1.26 -13.50
C LEU A 164 12.00 1.08 -13.27
N PHE A 165 12.65 2.12 -12.77
CA PHE A 165 14.07 2.12 -12.42
C PHE A 165 14.23 2.28 -10.90
N HIS A 166 14.93 1.32 -10.27
CA HIS A 166 15.11 1.32 -8.82
C HIS A 166 16.16 2.35 -8.41
N ARG A 167 15.94 2.89 -7.22
CA ARG A 167 16.97 3.56 -6.43
C ARG A 167 17.64 2.52 -5.55
N ILE A 168 18.84 2.83 -5.07
CA ILE A 168 19.56 1.96 -4.14
C ILE A 168 19.41 2.50 -2.74
N TRP A 169 19.04 1.60 -1.83
CA TRP A 169 18.81 1.87 -0.43
C TRP A 169 19.78 1.07 0.43
N ASP A 170 20.18 1.67 1.54
CA ASP A 170 21.03 1.07 2.57
C ASP A 170 20.57 1.54 3.96
N ASN A 171 21.03 0.87 5.01
CA ASN A 171 20.83 1.33 6.38
C ASN A 171 21.60 2.64 6.59
N ARG A 172 20.97 3.62 7.27
CA ARG A 172 21.61 4.92 7.60
C ARG A 172 22.90 4.75 8.40
N PHE A 173 22.94 3.74 9.26
CA PHE A 173 24.08 3.42 10.11
C PHE A 173 24.44 1.95 9.94
N ASP A 174 25.74 1.67 9.86
CA ASP A 174 26.27 0.28 9.77
C ASP A 174 25.93 -0.54 11.02
N LYS A 175 25.72 0.12 12.17
CA LYS A 175 25.35 -0.54 13.43
C LYS A 175 23.93 -0.19 13.81
N ILE A 176 23.17 -1.22 14.14
CA ILE A 176 21.82 -1.09 14.67
C ILE A 176 21.88 -0.33 16.01
N GLN A 177 21.04 0.71 16.12
CA GLN A 177 20.95 1.51 17.33
C GLN A 177 20.16 0.78 18.41
N VAL A 178 20.43 1.09 19.67
CA VAL A 178 19.79 0.46 20.83
C VAL A 178 19.20 1.54 21.72
N ASP A 179 17.96 1.36 22.16
CA ASP A 179 17.31 2.28 23.10
C ASP A 179 17.85 2.13 24.54
N ASP A 180 17.48 3.05 25.42
CA ASP A 180 17.77 3.02 26.86
C ASP A 180 17.23 1.77 27.60
N ARG A 181 16.42 0.95 26.94
CA ARG A 181 15.86 -0.31 27.45
C ARG A 181 16.55 -1.54 26.89
N GLY A 182 17.53 -1.38 26.01
CA GLY A 182 18.28 -2.48 25.42
C GLY A 182 17.57 -3.15 24.24
N ASN A 183 16.54 -2.55 23.66
CA ASN A 183 15.92 -2.98 22.41
C ASN A 183 16.67 -2.38 21.22
N GLU A 184 16.89 -3.20 20.21
CA GLU A 184 17.37 -2.71 18.93
C GLU A 184 16.26 -1.96 18.20
N LEU A 185 16.62 -0.83 17.63
CA LEU A 185 15.75 0.03 16.86
C LEU A 185 15.84 -0.34 15.39
N ARG A 186 14.69 -0.29 14.72
CA ARG A 186 14.61 -0.46 13.27
C ARG A 186 15.58 0.53 12.60
N PRO A 187 16.51 0.08 11.75
CA PRO A 187 17.41 0.99 11.08
C PRO A 187 16.65 1.76 10.00
N ARG A 188 16.78 3.09 10.06
CA ARG A 188 16.26 3.98 9.02
C ARG A 188 16.96 3.70 7.69
N GLN A 189 16.21 3.66 6.59
CA GLN A 189 16.77 3.49 5.26
C GLN A 189 17.14 4.85 4.64
N VAL A 190 18.26 4.90 3.94
CA VAL A 190 18.71 6.09 3.19
C VAL A 190 19.13 5.69 1.79
N GLU A 191 19.03 6.63 0.86
CA GLU A 191 19.48 6.41 -0.51
C GLU A 191 21.02 6.39 -0.57
N LYS A 192 21.55 5.45 -1.34
CA LYS A 192 22.97 5.32 -1.65
C LYS A 192 23.14 5.22 -3.17
N PRO A 193 22.88 6.32 -3.89
CA PRO A 193 22.83 6.33 -5.34
C PRO A 193 24.19 5.98 -5.96
N GLU A 194 24.17 5.21 -7.04
CA GLU A 194 25.35 4.86 -7.83
C GLU A 194 24.97 4.71 -9.30
N TRP A 195 25.97 4.60 -10.18
CA TRP A 195 25.77 4.34 -11.60
C TRP A 195 25.37 2.87 -11.84
N ILE A 196 24.22 2.65 -12.48
CA ILE A 196 23.61 1.34 -12.68
C ILE A 196 23.31 1.14 -14.15
N THR A 197 23.70 -0.02 -14.70
CA THR A 197 23.21 -0.48 -16.01
C THR A 197 22.00 -1.37 -15.80
N ARG A 198 20.87 -1.04 -16.41
CA ARG A 198 19.64 -1.85 -16.29
C ARG A 198 18.95 -2.04 -17.65
N PRO A 199 18.56 -3.29 -18.00
CA PRO A 199 17.69 -3.53 -19.14
C PRO A 199 16.26 -3.02 -18.90
N PHE A 200 15.55 -2.76 -19.99
CA PHE A 200 14.13 -2.45 -19.94
C PHE A 200 13.36 -3.75 -19.74
N ILE A 201 12.80 -3.91 -18.55
CA ILE A 201 12.11 -5.12 -18.11
C ILE A 201 10.68 -4.76 -17.72
N ASP A 202 9.84 -5.78 -17.67
CA ASP A 202 8.49 -5.66 -17.14
C ASP A 202 8.48 -5.29 -15.66
N SER A 203 7.88 -4.15 -15.31
CA SER A 203 7.74 -3.70 -13.93
C SER A 203 6.77 -4.54 -13.12
N GLU A 204 5.85 -5.25 -13.76
CA GLU A 204 4.84 -6.08 -13.09
C GLU A 204 5.36 -7.51 -12.84
N GLY A 205 6.44 -7.91 -13.52
CA GLY A 205 7.14 -9.19 -13.34
C GLY A 205 6.49 -10.36 -14.07
N TYR A 206 5.57 -10.12 -15.00
CA TYR A 206 4.95 -11.16 -15.83
C TYR A 206 5.92 -11.72 -16.87
N TYR A 207 6.84 -10.90 -17.36
CA TYR A 207 7.88 -11.32 -18.30
C TYR A 207 9.25 -11.31 -17.60
N GLU A 208 9.91 -12.48 -17.57
CA GLU A 208 11.22 -12.62 -16.93
C GLU A 208 12.36 -12.07 -17.81
N GLU A 209 12.24 -12.22 -19.12
CA GLU A 209 13.22 -11.70 -20.08
C GLU A 209 13.03 -10.19 -20.31
N PRO A 210 14.13 -9.44 -20.51
CA PRO A 210 14.04 -8.07 -20.98
C PRO A 210 13.19 -7.89 -22.23
N TYR A 211 12.49 -6.76 -22.30
CA TYR A 211 11.68 -6.42 -23.45
C TYR A 211 12.51 -6.34 -24.73
N LYS A 212 11.90 -6.81 -25.82
CA LYS A 212 12.44 -6.75 -27.17
C LYS A 212 11.64 -5.72 -27.96
N PHE A 213 12.34 -4.77 -28.55
CA PHE A 213 11.80 -3.65 -29.32
C PHE A 213 12.19 -3.81 -30.78
N TYR A 214 11.21 -3.62 -31.66
CA TYR A 214 11.40 -3.69 -33.10
C TYR A 214 11.88 -2.35 -33.65
N PHE A 215 12.98 -2.38 -34.41
CA PHE A 215 13.52 -1.23 -35.10
C PHE A 215 13.67 -1.52 -36.60
N HIS A 216 13.24 -0.57 -37.43
CA HIS A 216 13.50 -0.59 -38.87
C HIS A 216 14.89 -0.05 -39.18
N GLN A 217 15.52 -0.60 -40.23
CA GLN A 217 16.74 -0.03 -40.81
C GLN A 217 16.52 1.43 -41.23
N GLY A 218 17.49 2.29 -40.90
CA GLY A 218 17.45 3.73 -41.13
C GLY A 218 17.61 4.51 -39.83
N VAL A 219 17.34 5.81 -39.88
CA VAL A 219 17.32 6.65 -38.66
C VAL A 219 15.97 6.45 -37.98
N GLN A 220 16.00 5.95 -36.75
CA GLN A 220 14.85 5.78 -35.87
C GLN A 220 14.96 6.76 -34.71
N GLU A 221 13.83 7.09 -34.09
CA GLU A 221 13.79 7.95 -32.90
C GLU A 221 13.40 7.16 -31.66
N ILE A 222 14.10 7.40 -30.55
CA ILE A 222 13.69 6.96 -29.21
C ILE A 222 13.43 8.19 -28.36
N SER A 223 12.33 8.19 -27.63
CA SER A 223 12.00 9.21 -26.64
C SER A 223 11.73 8.60 -25.27
N LEU A 224 12.24 9.25 -24.23
CA LEU A 224 11.90 8.97 -22.84
C LEU A 224 11.13 10.15 -22.26
N THR A 225 9.93 9.88 -21.74
CA THR A 225 9.11 10.86 -21.00
C THR A 225 9.25 10.60 -19.51
N SER A 226 9.60 11.62 -18.73
CA SER A 226 9.63 11.56 -17.26
C SER A 226 8.21 11.58 -16.70
N LEU A 227 7.83 10.50 -16.01
CA LEU A 227 6.55 10.36 -15.32
C LEU A 227 6.68 10.62 -13.81
N ARG A 228 7.80 10.17 -13.22
CA ARG A 228 8.10 10.30 -11.79
C ARG A 228 9.61 10.27 -11.55
N GLU A 229 10.10 11.12 -10.65
CA GLU A 229 11.50 11.24 -10.18
C GLU A 229 12.56 11.62 -11.24
N PRO A 230 13.63 12.33 -10.86
CA PRO A 230 14.74 12.65 -11.77
C PRO A 230 15.77 11.51 -11.89
N MET A 231 16.52 11.48 -13.00
CA MET A 231 17.69 10.60 -13.18
C MET A 231 18.73 11.25 -14.10
N ALA A 232 20.00 10.92 -13.92
CA ALA A 232 21.04 11.22 -14.90
C ALA A 232 21.24 10.02 -15.82
N ILE A 233 21.42 10.26 -17.12
CA ILE A 233 21.63 9.23 -18.14
C ILE A 233 23.02 9.42 -18.73
N ASP A 234 23.85 8.38 -18.65
CA ASP A 234 25.14 8.32 -19.33
C ASP A 234 24.94 7.84 -20.77
N TYR A 235 24.29 6.68 -20.96
CA TYR A 235 23.98 6.18 -22.30
C TYR A 235 22.78 5.23 -22.33
N ILE A 236 22.25 5.04 -23.53
CA ILE A 236 21.27 3.99 -23.89
C ILE A 236 21.95 3.03 -24.87
N GLU A 237 21.73 1.72 -24.69
CA GLU A 237 22.29 0.68 -25.54
C GLU A 237 21.19 -0.23 -26.10
N LEU A 238 21.22 -0.41 -27.42
CA LEU A 238 20.50 -1.48 -28.10
C LEU A 238 21.45 -2.68 -28.19
N TYR A 239 21.01 -3.84 -27.72
CA TYR A 239 21.83 -5.05 -27.63
C TYR A 239 21.00 -6.33 -27.78
N GLN A 240 21.64 -7.49 -27.70
CA GLN A 240 20.95 -8.77 -27.52
C GLN A 240 21.30 -9.37 -26.17
N ASP A 241 20.26 -9.67 -25.41
CA ASP A 241 20.40 -10.42 -24.17
C ASP A 241 20.79 -11.87 -24.46
N LYS A 242 21.74 -12.42 -23.70
CA LYS A 242 22.24 -13.78 -23.90
C LYS A 242 21.52 -14.71 -22.94
N PRO A 243 20.82 -15.75 -23.41
CA PRO A 243 20.13 -16.66 -22.52
C PRO A 243 21.15 -17.40 -21.62
N SER A 244 20.81 -17.54 -20.35
CA SER A 244 21.55 -18.33 -19.38
C SER A 244 21.63 -19.79 -19.82
N LYS A 245 22.77 -20.44 -19.57
CA LYS A 245 22.94 -21.88 -19.81
C LYS A 245 22.23 -22.68 -18.71
N ASN A 246 21.79 -23.89 -19.02
CA ASN A 246 21.27 -24.80 -18.00
C ASN A 246 22.42 -25.33 -17.12
N TYR A 247 22.12 -25.69 -15.87
CA TYR A 247 23.12 -26.13 -14.89
C TYR A 247 23.94 -27.32 -15.39
N GLU A 248 23.32 -28.29 -16.09
CA GLU A 248 24.02 -29.44 -16.67
C GLU A 248 25.15 -29.00 -17.64
N GLN A 249 24.90 -27.97 -18.45
CA GLN A 249 25.89 -27.42 -19.37
C GLN A 249 27.02 -26.71 -18.63
N VAL A 250 26.67 -26.00 -17.55
CA VAL A 250 27.66 -25.30 -16.70
C VAL A 250 28.55 -26.30 -15.95
N VAL A 251 28.00 -27.41 -15.48
CA VAL A 251 28.77 -28.51 -14.86
C VAL A 251 29.80 -29.11 -15.83
N ASP A 252 29.46 -29.25 -17.11
CA ASP A 252 30.42 -29.71 -18.12
C ASP A 252 31.54 -28.69 -18.39
N GLU A 253 31.25 -27.39 -18.26
CA GLU A 253 32.28 -26.35 -18.28
C GLU A 253 33.19 -26.41 -17.06
N TYR A 254 32.64 -26.68 -15.87
CA TYR A 254 33.44 -26.87 -14.67
C TYR A 254 34.41 -28.03 -14.82
N LYS A 255 33.94 -29.19 -15.35
CA LYS A 255 34.80 -30.34 -15.65
C LYS A 255 35.88 -30.01 -16.67
N THR A 256 35.53 -29.25 -17.71
CA THR A 256 36.48 -28.84 -18.77
C THR A 256 37.55 -27.90 -18.24
N LYS A 257 37.21 -27.05 -17.27
CA LYS A 257 38.13 -26.11 -16.60
C LYS A 257 38.87 -26.75 -15.42
N GLU A 258 38.64 -28.03 -15.13
CA GLU A 258 39.22 -28.75 -13.98
C GLU A 258 38.94 -28.02 -12.63
N LEU A 259 37.74 -27.43 -12.49
CA LEU A 259 37.32 -26.78 -11.25
C LEU A 259 36.87 -27.84 -10.24
N GLU A 260 37.42 -27.78 -9.03
CA GLU A 260 37.16 -28.72 -7.95
C GLU A 260 36.30 -28.08 -6.83
N PRO A 261 35.49 -28.87 -6.13
CA PRO A 261 34.86 -28.46 -4.88
C PRO A 261 35.90 -28.02 -3.84
N THR A 262 35.61 -26.89 -3.19
CA THR A 262 36.40 -26.41 -2.05
C THR A 262 36.24 -27.34 -0.84
N LYS A 263 37.09 -27.18 0.19
CA LYS A 263 37.06 -28.03 1.38
C LYS A 263 37.08 -27.25 2.68
N GLY A 264 36.17 -27.61 3.59
CA GLY A 264 36.16 -27.10 4.96
C GLY A 264 35.88 -25.60 5.11
N GLN A 265 35.38 -24.92 4.07
CA GLN A 265 35.02 -23.51 4.11
C GLN A 265 33.57 -23.36 4.53
N SER A 266 33.27 -22.39 5.41
CA SER A 266 31.90 -22.04 5.81
C SER A 266 31.83 -20.57 6.17
N ILE A 267 31.02 -19.83 5.42
CA ILE A 267 30.80 -18.40 5.56
C ILE A 267 29.32 -18.20 5.86
N VAL A 268 29.00 -17.63 7.02
CA VAL A 268 27.63 -17.28 7.40
C VAL A 268 27.46 -15.77 7.28
N ILE A 269 26.46 -15.34 6.52
CA ILE A 269 26.11 -13.94 6.32
C ILE A 269 24.74 -13.71 6.97
N GLN A 270 24.65 -12.81 7.94
CA GLN A 270 23.37 -12.46 8.55
C GLN A 270 22.50 -11.73 7.51
N ALA A 271 21.23 -12.12 7.40
CA ALA A 271 20.39 -11.61 6.33
C ALA A 271 20.03 -10.14 6.55
N GLU A 272 19.94 -9.66 7.80
CA GLU A 272 19.75 -8.25 8.14
C GLU A 272 20.87 -7.32 7.64
N ASP A 273 22.06 -7.86 7.37
CA ASP A 273 23.23 -7.11 6.92
C ASP A 273 23.25 -6.85 5.40
N ALA A 274 22.10 -6.92 4.73
CA ALA A 274 21.97 -6.59 3.30
C ALA A 274 22.50 -5.17 3.02
N VAL A 275 23.52 -5.05 2.17
CA VAL A 275 24.27 -3.81 1.91
C VAL A 275 23.66 -2.95 0.80
N ARG A 276 22.78 -3.53 -0.03
CA ARG A 276 22.06 -2.82 -1.10
C ARG A 276 20.67 -3.39 -1.29
N LYS A 277 19.71 -2.49 -1.42
CA LYS A 277 18.28 -2.83 -1.49
C LYS A 277 17.59 -1.99 -2.55
N SER A 278 16.53 -2.53 -3.15
CA SER A 278 15.76 -1.85 -4.19
C SER A 278 14.66 -0.92 -3.66
N SER A 279 14.33 -1.00 -2.36
CA SER A 279 13.19 -0.33 -1.74
C SER A 279 13.49 0.01 -0.28
N PRO A 280 13.01 1.16 0.23
CA PRO A 280 13.16 1.53 1.64
C PRO A 280 12.31 0.64 2.58
N THR A 281 11.36 -0.15 2.05
CA THR A 281 10.60 -1.13 2.83
C THR A 281 11.46 -2.30 3.32
N LEU A 282 12.63 -2.53 2.71
CA LEU A 282 13.49 -3.69 2.93
C LEU A 282 14.44 -3.50 4.12
N TYR A 283 13.90 -3.08 5.26
CA TYR A 283 14.67 -2.96 6.50
C TYR A 283 14.62 -4.26 7.33
N PRO A 284 15.64 -4.51 8.15
CA PRO A 284 15.65 -5.58 9.16
C PRO A 284 14.44 -5.57 10.10
N LEU A 285 13.96 -6.76 10.41
CA LEU A 285 12.81 -7.04 11.26
C LEU A 285 13.24 -7.80 12.52
N SER A 286 12.39 -7.72 13.54
CA SER A 286 12.54 -8.52 14.75
C SER A 286 11.57 -9.69 14.73
N ASP A 287 12.12 -10.90 14.78
CA ASP A 287 11.38 -12.14 14.96
C ASP A 287 11.77 -12.77 16.30
N ARG A 288 10.76 -13.09 17.12
CA ARG A 288 10.92 -13.74 18.42
C ARG A 288 10.20 -15.08 18.46
N SER A 289 9.76 -15.62 17.32
CA SER A 289 8.95 -16.84 17.25
C SER A 289 9.77 -18.11 17.43
N SER A 290 11.10 -18.04 17.36
CA SER A 290 11.98 -19.19 17.55
C SER A 290 13.28 -18.81 18.27
N PRO A 291 13.80 -19.69 19.16
CA PRO A 291 15.10 -19.50 19.80
C PRO A 291 16.29 -19.74 18.87
N THR A 292 16.07 -20.23 17.65
CA THR A 292 17.15 -20.47 16.67
C THR A 292 17.44 -19.26 15.79
N VAL A 293 16.64 -18.21 15.82
CA VAL A 293 16.85 -17.00 14.99
C VAL A 293 18.04 -16.21 15.52
N GLU A 294 18.92 -15.72 14.63
CA GLU A 294 20.14 -15.02 15.04
C GLU A 294 20.12 -13.54 14.61
N PRO A 295 20.42 -12.60 15.52
CA PRO A 295 20.64 -12.76 16.96
C PRO A 295 19.36 -13.06 17.77
N TYR A 296 19.48 -13.98 18.74
CA TYR A 296 18.40 -14.38 19.64
C TYR A 296 18.33 -13.53 20.92
N HIS A 297 17.13 -13.13 21.34
CA HIS A 297 16.88 -12.65 22.70
C HIS A 297 15.46 -13.00 23.19
N VAL A 298 15.34 -13.36 24.48
CA VAL A 298 14.05 -13.80 25.07
C VAL A 298 13.03 -12.67 25.27
N SER A 299 13.45 -11.48 25.72
CA SER A 299 12.56 -10.34 26.04
C SER A 299 12.75 -9.08 25.18
N LYS A 300 14.00 -8.70 24.88
CA LYS A 300 14.36 -7.53 24.07
C LYS A 300 14.16 -7.78 22.57
N LEU A 301 13.84 -6.71 21.85
CA LEU A 301 13.77 -6.72 20.39
C LEU A 301 15.19 -6.76 19.81
N ARG A 302 15.42 -7.66 18.87
CA ARG A 302 16.65 -7.80 18.08
C ARG A 302 16.29 -7.80 16.60
N MET A 303 17.01 -7.04 15.79
CA MET A 303 16.88 -7.11 14.34
C MET A 303 17.67 -8.33 13.89
N ASN A 304 16.97 -9.38 13.47
CA ASN A 304 17.53 -10.72 13.28
C ASN A 304 16.94 -11.45 12.07
N THR A 305 16.14 -10.72 11.30
CA THR A 305 15.54 -11.22 10.08
C THR A 305 15.40 -10.08 9.11
N ILE A 306 15.19 -10.40 7.84
CA ILE A 306 14.81 -9.42 6.83
C ILE A 306 13.80 -10.03 5.87
N GLY A 307 12.94 -9.19 5.30
CA GLY A 307 11.96 -9.59 4.29
C GLY A 307 10.55 -9.83 4.84
N GLY A 308 9.98 -11.01 4.60
CA GLY A 308 8.60 -11.32 4.93
C GLY A 308 7.60 -10.47 4.15
N LEU A 309 6.64 -9.86 4.84
CA LEU A 309 5.65 -8.96 4.22
C LEU A 309 6.26 -7.72 3.57
N ASN A 310 7.50 -7.37 3.92
CA ASN A 310 8.19 -6.21 3.36
C ASN A 310 8.92 -6.51 2.05
N TRP A 311 9.18 -7.79 1.76
CA TRP A 311 9.89 -8.27 0.57
C TRP A 311 9.05 -9.28 -0.19
N LYS A 312 8.10 -8.75 -0.97
CA LYS A 312 7.03 -9.54 -1.60
C LYS A 312 6.65 -9.08 -3.00
N MET A 313 6.99 -7.86 -3.40
CA MET A 313 6.58 -7.34 -4.71
C MET A 313 7.61 -7.72 -5.79
N PRO A 314 7.17 -8.15 -6.98
CA PRO A 314 8.07 -8.44 -8.11
C PRO A 314 9.07 -7.31 -8.37
N GLY A 315 10.29 -7.68 -8.73
CA GLY A 315 11.38 -6.73 -8.96
C GLY A 315 12.06 -6.21 -7.69
N GLN A 316 11.50 -6.39 -6.49
CA GLN A 316 12.20 -6.04 -5.26
C GLN A 316 13.41 -6.95 -5.05
N TRP A 317 14.56 -6.39 -4.68
CA TRP A 317 15.79 -7.16 -4.48
C TRP A 317 16.60 -6.68 -3.28
N MET A 318 17.36 -7.61 -2.72
CA MET A 318 18.37 -7.38 -1.68
C MET A 318 19.67 -8.04 -2.12
N GLU A 319 20.79 -7.43 -1.74
CA GLU A 319 22.12 -7.87 -2.10
C GLU A 319 23.03 -7.88 -0.88
N TRP A 320 23.80 -8.97 -0.74
CA TRP A 320 24.74 -9.21 0.35
C TRP A 320 26.15 -9.34 -0.22
N GLU A 321 27.12 -8.81 0.50
CA GLU A 321 28.54 -8.84 0.14
C GLU A 321 29.26 -9.84 1.05
N PHE A 322 30.15 -10.65 0.47
CA PHE A 322 30.93 -11.65 1.20
C PHE A 322 32.27 -11.93 0.54
N ASP A 323 33.23 -12.40 1.34
CA ASP A 323 34.58 -12.72 0.88
C ASP A 323 34.82 -14.23 0.86
N VAL A 324 35.49 -14.67 -0.21
CA VAL A 324 35.84 -16.07 -0.44
C VAL A 324 37.36 -16.22 -0.48
N GLU A 325 37.92 -17.13 0.33
CA GLU A 325 39.38 -17.22 0.54
C GLU A 325 40.14 -17.93 -0.59
N GLU A 326 39.47 -18.82 -1.31
CA GLU A 326 40.02 -19.63 -2.40
C GLU A 326 39.07 -19.70 -3.59
N ASP A 327 39.63 -19.92 -4.77
CA ASP A 327 38.88 -20.13 -6.01
C ASP A 327 38.41 -21.59 -6.06
N GLY A 328 37.12 -21.81 -6.32
CA GLY A 328 36.58 -23.16 -6.46
C GLY A 328 35.06 -23.23 -6.48
N LEU A 329 34.53 -24.44 -6.34
CA LEU A 329 33.09 -24.69 -6.32
C LEU A 329 32.55 -24.72 -4.88
N TYR A 330 31.52 -23.92 -4.63
CA TYR A 330 30.84 -23.77 -3.35
C TYR A 330 29.36 -24.15 -3.45
N GLN A 331 28.73 -24.46 -2.33
CA GLN A 331 27.27 -24.60 -2.22
C GLN A 331 26.70 -23.42 -1.43
N ILE A 332 25.44 -23.08 -1.68
CA ILE A 332 24.74 -21.96 -1.03
C ILE A 332 23.48 -22.49 -0.36
N ALA A 333 23.31 -22.18 0.93
CA ALA A 333 22.09 -22.49 1.69
C ALA A 333 21.48 -21.22 2.29
N LEU A 334 20.17 -21.21 2.43
CA LEU A 334 19.41 -20.07 2.93
C LEU A 334 18.56 -20.51 4.12
N LYS A 335 18.74 -19.89 5.28
CA LYS A 335 17.82 -20.07 6.40
C LYS A 335 16.66 -19.12 6.25
N ARG A 336 15.48 -19.67 6.03
CA ARG A 336 14.30 -18.93 5.62
C ARG A 336 13.04 -19.39 6.33
N LYS A 337 12.01 -18.55 6.26
CA LYS A 337 10.64 -18.86 6.67
C LYS A 337 9.65 -18.31 5.64
N GLN A 338 8.67 -19.12 5.27
CA GLN A 338 7.56 -18.74 4.38
C GLN A 338 6.27 -19.14 5.08
N ASP A 339 5.79 -18.30 5.98
CA ASP A 339 4.63 -18.57 6.84
C ASP A 339 3.35 -17.87 6.35
N GLN A 340 3.38 -17.30 5.15
CA GLN A 340 2.31 -16.42 4.64
C GLN A 340 1.43 -17.07 3.55
N LEU A 341 2.02 -17.85 2.64
CA LEU A 341 1.32 -18.32 1.44
C LEU A 341 1.10 -19.83 1.42
N GLN A 342 0.04 -20.30 2.05
CA GLN A 342 -0.31 -21.73 2.02
C GLN A 342 -0.83 -22.18 0.64
N GLY A 343 -0.32 -23.31 0.15
CA GLY A 343 -0.70 -23.93 -1.14
C GLY A 343 -0.33 -23.13 -2.38
N VAL A 344 0.65 -22.24 -2.26
CA VAL A 344 1.48 -21.72 -3.35
C VAL A 344 2.93 -21.65 -2.84
N TYR A 345 3.86 -21.14 -3.65
CA TYR A 345 5.26 -20.94 -3.26
C TYR A 345 5.71 -19.51 -3.59
N ALA A 346 6.76 -19.07 -2.89
CA ALA A 346 7.45 -17.83 -3.18
C ALA A 346 8.63 -18.09 -4.12
N THR A 347 8.85 -17.25 -5.13
CA THR A 347 9.94 -17.41 -6.10
C THR A 347 11.01 -16.33 -5.94
N ARG A 348 12.29 -16.69 -6.08
CA ARG A 348 13.41 -15.76 -6.19
C ARG A 348 14.28 -16.09 -7.40
N SER A 349 14.76 -15.05 -8.07
CA SER A 349 15.91 -15.16 -8.98
C SER A 349 17.19 -14.78 -8.22
N LEU A 350 18.29 -15.47 -8.53
CA LEU A 350 19.60 -15.26 -7.92
C LEU A 350 20.62 -14.82 -8.98
N THR A 351 21.37 -13.79 -8.65
CA THR A 351 22.56 -13.37 -9.42
C THR A 351 23.78 -13.30 -8.51
N ILE A 352 24.95 -13.60 -9.06
CA ILE A 352 26.24 -13.44 -8.40
C ILE A 352 27.05 -12.44 -9.24
N ASP A 353 27.50 -11.36 -8.62
CA ASP A 353 28.20 -10.25 -9.28
C ASP A 353 27.44 -9.64 -10.47
N GLY A 354 26.11 -9.68 -10.42
CA GLY A 354 25.22 -9.17 -11.47
C GLY A 354 25.01 -10.11 -12.65
N GLU A 355 25.60 -11.31 -12.64
CA GLU A 355 25.38 -12.34 -13.66
C GLU A 355 24.52 -13.47 -13.10
N THR A 356 23.63 -14.01 -13.95
CA THR A 356 22.85 -15.21 -13.62
C THR A 356 23.75 -16.44 -13.81
N PRO A 357 24.05 -17.24 -12.76
CA PRO A 357 24.96 -18.38 -12.88
C PRO A 357 24.49 -19.44 -13.88
N PHE A 358 23.20 -19.76 -13.87
CA PHE A 358 22.55 -20.72 -14.75
C PHE A 358 21.02 -20.55 -14.68
N LYS A 359 20.30 -21.14 -15.64
CA LYS A 359 18.86 -20.92 -15.84
C LYS A 359 18.01 -21.29 -14.62
N GLU A 360 18.34 -22.37 -13.92
CA GLU A 360 17.55 -22.92 -12.82
C GLU A 360 17.48 -21.97 -11.60
N VAL A 361 18.49 -21.12 -11.41
CA VAL A 361 18.48 -20.10 -10.33
C VAL A 361 17.73 -18.83 -10.68
N GLU A 362 17.15 -18.73 -11.88
CA GLU A 362 16.18 -17.68 -12.22
C GLU A 362 14.82 -17.91 -11.51
N ARG A 363 14.53 -19.16 -11.11
CA ARG A 363 13.24 -19.59 -10.52
C ARG A 363 13.39 -20.48 -9.30
N ILE A 364 14.07 -19.99 -8.26
CA ILE A 364 14.21 -20.73 -6.98
C ILE A 364 12.87 -20.70 -6.24
N ARG A 365 12.30 -21.87 -5.95
CA ARG A 365 10.99 -22.03 -5.29
C ARG A 365 11.15 -22.24 -3.78
N PHE A 366 10.41 -21.46 -2.98
CA PHE A 366 10.33 -21.58 -1.53
C PHE A 366 8.89 -21.90 -1.11
N HIS A 367 8.66 -23.14 -0.68
CA HIS A 367 7.35 -23.63 -0.28
C HIS A 367 6.95 -23.16 1.12
N HIS A 368 5.64 -23.10 1.37
CA HIS A 368 5.09 -22.74 2.68
C HIS A 368 5.63 -23.62 3.82
N ASN A 369 6.11 -22.99 4.89
CA ASN A 369 6.39 -23.63 6.15
C ASN A 369 6.32 -22.62 7.31
N MET A 370 5.59 -22.98 8.37
CA MET A 370 5.47 -22.16 9.58
C MET A 370 6.76 -22.11 10.41
N ASN A 371 7.65 -23.09 10.23
CA ASN A 371 8.92 -23.18 10.94
C ASN A 371 10.08 -22.69 10.06
N TRP A 372 11.15 -22.24 10.71
CA TRP A 372 12.42 -21.96 10.05
C TRP A 372 13.01 -23.21 9.39
N GLN A 373 13.41 -23.08 8.13
CA GLN A 373 14.05 -24.12 7.34
C GLN A 373 15.40 -23.64 6.83
N LEU A 374 16.35 -24.56 6.68
CA LEU A 374 17.58 -24.31 5.94
C LEU A 374 17.48 -25.02 4.61
N ASP A 375 17.29 -24.24 3.54
CA ASP A 375 17.19 -24.77 2.19
C ASP A 375 18.54 -24.68 1.51
N LEU A 376 19.13 -25.82 1.19
CA LEU A 376 20.31 -25.92 0.34
C LEU A 376 19.87 -25.78 -1.12
N LEU A 377 20.43 -24.83 -1.85
CA LEU A 377 20.03 -24.58 -3.24
C LEU A 377 20.40 -25.78 -4.13
N GLY A 378 19.39 -26.33 -4.79
CA GLY A 378 19.51 -27.54 -5.60
C GLY A 378 18.15 -28.21 -5.77
N GLU A 379 18.15 -29.32 -6.51
CA GLU A 379 16.99 -30.21 -6.62
C GLU A 379 17.23 -31.48 -5.80
N GLU A 380 17.43 -32.63 -6.47
CA GLU A 380 17.86 -33.87 -5.81
C GLU A 380 19.31 -33.78 -5.32
N GLU A 381 20.14 -33.03 -6.05
CA GLU A 381 21.56 -32.78 -5.73
C GLU A 381 21.79 -31.26 -5.57
N PRO A 382 22.69 -30.85 -4.65
CA PRO A 382 23.03 -29.45 -4.46
C PRO A 382 23.66 -28.82 -5.71
N TYR A 383 23.30 -27.58 -5.98
CA TYR A 383 23.99 -26.80 -7.01
C TYR A 383 25.34 -26.30 -6.50
N LEU A 384 26.32 -26.32 -7.40
CA LEU A 384 27.67 -25.82 -7.18
C LEU A 384 27.90 -24.52 -7.95
N PHE A 385 28.40 -23.53 -7.25
CA PHE A 385 28.66 -22.19 -7.75
C PHE A 385 30.16 -21.97 -7.83
N HIS A 386 30.66 -21.60 -9.01
CA HIS A 386 32.05 -21.20 -9.17
C HIS A 386 32.25 -19.80 -8.62
N LEU A 387 33.07 -19.68 -7.58
CA LEU A 387 33.46 -18.41 -6.97
C LEU A 387 34.97 -18.25 -7.06
N THR A 388 35.41 -17.07 -7.47
CA THR A 388 36.83 -16.74 -7.46
C THR A 388 37.27 -16.29 -6.08
N LYS A 389 38.58 -16.25 -5.84
CA LYS A 389 39.08 -15.64 -4.61
C LYS A 389 38.82 -14.13 -4.60
N GLY A 390 38.12 -13.63 -3.58
CA GLY A 390 37.87 -12.21 -3.38
C GLY A 390 36.47 -11.91 -2.88
N THR A 391 36.06 -10.64 -3.02
CA THR A 391 34.75 -10.15 -2.64
C THR A 391 33.74 -10.43 -3.75
N HIS A 392 32.61 -11.02 -3.37
CA HIS A 392 31.50 -11.36 -4.24
C HIS A 392 30.21 -10.76 -3.70
N ARG A 393 29.24 -10.57 -4.59
CA ARG A 393 27.90 -10.10 -4.23
C ARG A 393 26.83 -11.07 -4.68
N ILE A 394 26.01 -11.52 -3.75
CA ILE A 394 24.83 -12.33 -4.05
C ILE A 394 23.59 -11.43 -3.96
N ARG A 395 22.79 -11.43 -5.02
CA ARG A 395 21.50 -10.73 -5.04
C ARG A 395 20.38 -11.73 -5.22
N LEU A 396 19.36 -11.61 -4.38
CA LEU A 396 18.08 -12.27 -4.55
C LEU A 396 17.04 -11.22 -4.96
N MET A 397 16.27 -11.52 -5.99
CA MET A 397 15.19 -10.67 -6.49
C MET A 397 13.87 -11.44 -6.49
N VAL A 398 12.79 -10.78 -6.09
CA VAL A 398 11.44 -11.32 -6.21
C VAL A 398 11.10 -11.50 -7.69
N SER A 399 10.79 -12.73 -8.07
CA SER A 399 10.26 -13.07 -9.40
C SER A 399 8.89 -13.70 -9.22
N LEU A 400 8.04 -13.61 -10.24
CA LEU A 400 6.80 -14.39 -10.29
C LEU A 400 7.07 -15.82 -10.78
N GLY A 401 8.11 -16.05 -11.59
CA GLY A 401 8.41 -17.39 -12.08
C GLY A 401 7.22 -18.00 -12.80
N ASP A 402 6.94 -19.25 -12.44
CA ASP A 402 5.84 -20.03 -13.00
C ASP A 402 4.45 -19.52 -12.55
N MET A 403 4.39 -18.56 -11.61
CA MET A 403 3.12 -17.91 -11.21
C MET A 403 2.67 -16.86 -12.24
N ALA A 404 3.59 -16.27 -13.00
CA ALA A 404 3.26 -15.21 -13.96
C ALA A 404 2.21 -15.66 -15.01
N PRO A 405 2.39 -16.81 -15.69
CA PRO A 405 1.39 -17.31 -16.65
C PRO A 405 0.01 -17.60 -16.03
N LEU A 406 -0.02 -18.08 -14.78
CA LEU A 406 -1.26 -18.33 -14.05
C LEU A 406 -1.98 -17.01 -13.74
N LEU A 407 -1.24 -16.00 -13.28
CA LEU A 407 -1.77 -14.67 -12.98
C LEU A 407 -2.31 -14.00 -14.24
N GLN A 408 -1.57 -14.01 -15.36
CA GLN A 408 -2.05 -13.48 -16.65
C GLN A 408 -3.34 -14.17 -17.12
N THR A 409 -3.42 -15.49 -16.94
CA THR A 409 -4.61 -16.28 -17.31
C THR A 409 -5.81 -15.87 -16.47
N ILE A 410 -5.65 -15.78 -15.14
CA ILE A 410 -6.73 -15.36 -14.24
C ILE A 410 -7.10 -13.89 -14.45
N GLU A 411 -6.14 -13.00 -14.72
CA GLU A 411 -6.40 -11.59 -15.04
C GLU A 411 -7.28 -11.48 -16.30
N SER A 412 -6.93 -12.20 -17.37
CA SER A 412 -7.75 -12.28 -18.57
C SER A 412 -9.15 -12.85 -18.27
N SER A 413 -9.25 -13.86 -17.42
CA SER A 413 -10.54 -14.42 -16.98
C SER A 413 -11.37 -13.40 -16.21
N VAL A 414 -10.77 -12.63 -15.30
CA VAL A 414 -11.44 -11.60 -14.50
C VAL A 414 -12.00 -10.51 -15.42
N LEU A 415 -11.23 -10.03 -16.40
CA LEU A 415 -11.70 -9.03 -17.36
C LEU A 415 -12.91 -9.52 -18.17
N GLU A 416 -12.87 -10.75 -18.68
CA GLU A 416 -13.98 -11.34 -19.43
C GLU A 416 -15.21 -11.59 -18.56
N LEU A 417 -15.02 -12.12 -17.34
CA LEU A 417 -16.11 -12.36 -16.41
C LEU A 417 -16.73 -11.05 -15.90
N ASN A 418 -15.93 -10.00 -15.70
CA ASN A 418 -16.44 -8.66 -15.39
C ASN A 418 -17.22 -8.06 -16.57
N GLU A 419 -16.77 -8.25 -17.80
CA GLU A 419 -17.54 -7.84 -18.98
C GLU A 419 -18.88 -8.59 -19.06
N MET A 420 -18.89 -9.91 -18.87
CA MET A 420 -20.12 -10.69 -18.82
C MET A 420 -21.03 -10.25 -17.67
N TYR A 421 -20.47 -10.04 -16.48
CA TYR A 421 -21.18 -9.51 -15.32
C TYR A 421 -21.88 -8.20 -15.67
N ARG A 422 -21.17 -7.24 -16.30
CA ARG A 422 -21.74 -5.96 -16.74
C ARG A 422 -22.84 -6.15 -17.79
N LYS A 423 -22.65 -7.01 -18.80
CA LYS A 423 -23.69 -7.29 -19.82
C LYS A 423 -24.95 -7.88 -19.18
N ILE A 424 -24.80 -8.78 -18.21
CA ILE A 424 -25.92 -9.35 -17.44
C ILE A 424 -26.59 -8.25 -16.63
N LEU A 425 -25.81 -7.46 -15.89
CA LEU A 425 -26.29 -6.36 -15.07
C LEU A 425 -27.07 -5.33 -15.89
N MET A 426 -26.63 -4.98 -17.11
CA MET A 426 -27.36 -4.10 -18.04
C MET A 426 -28.75 -4.64 -18.43
N ILE A 427 -29.01 -5.94 -18.29
CA ILE A 427 -30.31 -6.56 -18.59
C ILE A 427 -31.12 -6.81 -17.31
N THR A 428 -30.47 -7.25 -16.24
CA THR A 428 -31.12 -7.76 -15.03
C THR A 428 -31.26 -6.73 -13.91
N SER A 429 -30.48 -5.65 -13.96
CA SER A 429 -30.09 -4.82 -12.81
C SER A 429 -29.22 -5.55 -11.79
N ASN A 430 -28.73 -4.82 -10.77
CA ASN A 430 -28.04 -5.39 -9.62
C ASN A 430 -29.00 -6.10 -8.64
N THR A 431 -30.30 -5.82 -8.68
CA THR A 431 -31.33 -6.52 -7.90
C THR A 431 -32.36 -7.21 -8.81
N PRO A 432 -31.98 -8.29 -9.51
CA PRO A 432 -32.89 -9.01 -10.40
C PRO A 432 -34.14 -9.53 -9.70
N ASP A 433 -35.30 -9.36 -10.35
CA ASP A 433 -36.53 -10.06 -9.96
C ASP A 433 -36.34 -11.59 -10.03
N PRO A 434 -36.42 -12.33 -8.90
CA PRO A 434 -36.17 -13.76 -8.86
C PRO A 434 -37.23 -14.61 -9.57
N TYR A 435 -38.37 -14.02 -9.96
CA TYR A 435 -39.47 -14.70 -10.64
C TYR A 435 -39.49 -14.44 -12.15
N ARG A 436 -38.59 -13.61 -12.66
CA ARG A 436 -38.52 -13.25 -14.07
C ARG A 436 -37.47 -14.07 -14.80
N ASP A 437 -37.87 -14.73 -15.87
CA ASP A 437 -36.94 -15.27 -16.87
C ASP A 437 -36.51 -14.14 -17.81
N TYR A 438 -35.24 -13.74 -17.71
CA TYR A 438 -34.65 -12.67 -18.52
C TYR A 438 -34.22 -13.15 -19.91
N GLN A 439 -34.22 -14.48 -20.15
CA GLN A 439 -33.74 -15.11 -21.37
C GLN A 439 -32.33 -14.62 -21.75
N LEU A 440 -31.43 -14.64 -20.77
CA LEU A 440 -30.08 -14.09 -20.89
C LEU A 440 -29.32 -14.76 -22.02
N GLU A 441 -29.51 -16.06 -22.23
CA GLU A 441 -28.93 -16.84 -23.32
C GLU A 441 -29.36 -16.36 -24.72
N LYS A 442 -30.50 -15.66 -24.84
CA LYS A 442 -30.94 -15.07 -26.10
C LYS A 442 -30.47 -13.63 -26.28
N ARG A 443 -30.28 -12.91 -25.17
CA ARG A 443 -29.92 -11.49 -25.15
C ARG A 443 -28.40 -11.27 -25.14
N ILE A 444 -27.65 -12.23 -24.63
CA ILE A 444 -26.20 -12.30 -24.62
C ILE A 444 -25.81 -13.63 -25.30
N PRO A 445 -25.78 -13.68 -26.64
CA PRO A 445 -25.65 -14.93 -27.39
C PRO A 445 -24.36 -15.71 -27.10
N ASP A 446 -23.30 -15.02 -26.68
CA ASP A 446 -21.97 -15.54 -26.36
C ASP A 446 -21.80 -15.97 -24.88
N MET A 447 -22.77 -15.69 -24.01
CA MET A 447 -22.63 -15.88 -22.55
C MET A 447 -22.27 -17.31 -22.15
N ILE A 448 -22.97 -18.30 -22.72
CA ILE A 448 -22.76 -19.71 -22.38
C ILE A 448 -21.37 -20.16 -22.83
N ASP A 449 -20.98 -19.79 -24.05
CA ASP A 449 -19.67 -20.14 -24.59
C ASP A 449 -18.54 -19.51 -23.76
N VAL A 450 -18.69 -18.25 -23.34
CA VAL A 450 -17.73 -17.57 -22.46
C VAL A 450 -17.66 -18.26 -21.10
N PHE A 451 -18.79 -18.57 -20.45
CA PHE A 451 -18.78 -19.23 -19.14
C PHE A 451 -18.19 -20.64 -19.19
N THR A 452 -18.49 -21.43 -20.23
CA THR A 452 -17.88 -22.75 -20.44
C THR A 452 -16.37 -22.62 -20.59
N LYS A 453 -15.92 -21.71 -21.47
CA LYS A 453 -14.50 -21.51 -21.72
C LYS A 453 -13.75 -21.01 -20.48
N GLN A 454 -14.32 -20.05 -19.76
CA GLN A 454 -13.71 -19.51 -18.54
C GLN A 454 -13.67 -20.54 -17.41
N SER A 455 -14.69 -21.40 -17.30
CA SER A 455 -14.69 -22.53 -16.37
C SER A 455 -13.51 -23.49 -16.65
N GLU A 456 -13.30 -23.86 -17.91
CA GLU A 456 -12.20 -24.74 -18.31
C GLU A 456 -10.82 -24.10 -18.06
N ILE A 457 -10.67 -22.82 -18.39
CA ILE A 457 -9.43 -22.06 -18.20
C ILE A 457 -9.09 -21.94 -16.71
N ILE A 458 -10.03 -21.50 -15.87
CA ILE A 458 -9.79 -21.35 -14.43
C ILE A 458 -9.52 -22.71 -13.78
N ASN A 459 -10.19 -23.78 -14.24
CA ASN A 459 -9.93 -25.13 -13.76
C ASN A 459 -8.51 -25.59 -14.09
N SER A 460 -7.98 -25.24 -15.26
CA SER A 460 -6.59 -25.59 -15.62
C SER A 460 -5.56 -24.96 -14.68
N VAL A 461 -5.79 -23.72 -14.24
CA VAL A 461 -4.94 -23.05 -13.24
C VAL A 461 -5.06 -23.73 -11.88
N ALA A 462 -6.28 -24.10 -11.46
CA ALA A 462 -6.51 -24.80 -10.21
C ALA A 462 -5.81 -26.16 -10.16
N ASP A 463 -5.94 -26.95 -11.24
CA ASP A 463 -5.32 -28.26 -11.35
C ASP A 463 -3.78 -28.17 -11.32
N TYR A 464 -3.19 -27.18 -12.01
CA TYR A 464 -1.74 -26.94 -11.97
C TYR A 464 -1.23 -26.62 -10.56
N LEU A 465 -1.96 -25.80 -9.80
CA LEU A 465 -1.58 -25.45 -8.42
C LEU A 465 -1.69 -26.64 -7.46
N GLU A 466 -2.73 -27.47 -7.60
CA GLU A 466 -2.84 -28.71 -6.80
C GLU A 466 -1.69 -29.68 -7.10
N GLU A 467 -1.31 -29.82 -8.37
CA GLU A 467 -0.24 -30.73 -8.78
C GLU A 467 1.16 -30.23 -8.35
N SER A 468 1.42 -28.93 -8.52
CA SER A 468 2.72 -28.32 -8.21
C SER A 468 2.99 -28.11 -6.72
N THR A 469 1.95 -28.03 -5.88
CA THR A 469 2.12 -27.86 -4.43
C THR A 469 1.83 -29.13 -3.65
N GLY A 470 1.10 -30.08 -4.23
CA GLY A 470 0.68 -31.31 -3.57
C GLY A 470 -0.36 -31.10 -2.48
N GLU A 471 -0.92 -29.88 -2.35
CA GLU A 471 -1.88 -29.50 -1.32
C GLU A 471 -3.15 -28.88 -1.92
N ARG A 472 -4.26 -29.02 -1.19
CA ARG A 472 -5.50 -28.28 -1.46
C ARG A 472 -5.64 -27.16 -0.44
N SER A 473 -5.31 -25.93 -0.83
CA SER A 473 -5.42 -24.75 0.02
C SER A 473 -6.71 -23.98 -0.19
N ASP A 474 -6.92 -22.98 0.67
CA ASP A 474 -7.96 -21.96 0.52
C ASP A 474 -7.82 -21.18 -0.80
N LYS A 475 -6.59 -20.97 -1.29
CA LYS A 475 -6.30 -20.28 -2.56
C LYS A 475 -6.88 -21.04 -3.75
N VAL A 476 -6.67 -22.35 -3.81
CA VAL A 476 -7.21 -23.20 -4.88
C VAL A 476 -8.73 -23.35 -4.74
N ALA A 477 -9.26 -23.38 -3.52
CA ALA A 477 -10.70 -23.54 -3.26
C ALA A 477 -11.55 -22.42 -3.88
N ILE A 478 -11.03 -21.19 -3.94
CA ILE A 478 -11.69 -20.04 -4.59
C ILE A 478 -11.89 -20.30 -6.09
N LEU A 479 -10.84 -20.80 -6.78
CA LEU A 479 -10.89 -21.15 -8.20
C LEU A 479 -11.96 -22.23 -8.47
N HIS A 480 -11.93 -23.33 -7.70
CA HIS A 480 -12.92 -24.42 -7.81
C HIS A 480 -14.35 -23.99 -7.48
N SER A 481 -14.52 -23.01 -6.57
CA SER A 481 -15.84 -22.45 -6.27
C SER A 481 -16.43 -21.75 -7.49
N LEU A 482 -15.63 -20.93 -8.16
CA LEU A 482 -16.07 -20.22 -9.36
C LEU A 482 -16.27 -21.15 -10.56
N VAL A 483 -15.39 -22.13 -10.78
CA VAL A 483 -15.55 -23.17 -11.81
C VAL A 483 -16.90 -23.89 -11.63
N ARG A 484 -17.20 -24.35 -10.41
CA ARG A 484 -18.50 -24.98 -10.12
C ARG A 484 -19.67 -24.04 -10.37
N GLN A 485 -19.54 -22.77 -9.98
CA GLN A 485 -20.58 -21.77 -10.22
C GLN A 485 -20.82 -21.53 -11.72
N LEU A 486 -19.77 -21.41 -12.53
CA LEU A 486 -19.85 -21.22 -13.97
C LEU A 486 -20.49 -22.43 -14.66
N ASN A 487 -20.05 -23.65 -14.30
CA ASN A 487 -20.66 -24.88 -14.82
C ASN A 487 -22.15 -24.98 -14.47
N ASP A 488 -22.52 -24.67 -13.23
CA ASP A 488 -23.91 -24.62 -12.80
C ASP A 488 -24.74 -23.58 -13.60
N MET A 489 -24.16 -22.42 -13.90
CA MET A 489 -24.79 -21.35 -14.69
C MET A 489 -24.94 -21.75 -16.17
N VAL A 490 -24.00 -22.50 -16.72
CA VAL A 490 -24.09 -23.09 -18.06
C VAL A 490 -25.19 -24.14 -18.13
N GLU A 491 -25.27 -25.04 -17.13
CA GLU A 491 -26.30 -26.08 -17.06
C GLU A 491 -27.70 -25.50 -16.85
N LYS A 492 -27.82 -24.40 -16.08
CA LYS A 492 -29.09 -23.76 -15.72
C LYS A 492 -29.04 -22.23 -15.91
N PRO A 493 -29.06 -21.75 -17.17
CA PRO A 493 -28.93 -20.32 -17.48
C PRO A 493 -30.04 -19.45 -16.88
N ASP A 494 -31.23 -20.02 -16.67
CA ASP A 494 -32.37 -19.39 -16.03
C ASP A 494 -32.11 -18.99 -14.56
N THR A 495 -31.10 -19.62 -13.93
CA THR A 495 -30.74 -19.33 -12.54
C THR A 495 -29.70 -18.22 -12.37
N ILE A 496 -29.07 -17.75 -13.46
CA ILE A 496 -27.98 -16.76 -13.44
C ILE A 496 -28.40 -15.48 -12.72
N ALA A 497 -29.58 -14.94 -13.06
CA ALA A 497 -30.09 -13.72 -12.44
C ALA A 497 -30.17 -13.86 -10.90
N ARG A 498 -30.59 -15.02 -10.39
CA ARG A 498 -30.72 -15.26 -8.93
C ARG A 498 -29.39 -15.44 -8.20
N ARG A 499 -28.29 -15.59 -8.94
CA ARG A 499 -26.94 -15.89 -8.43
C ARG A 499 -25.95 -14.79 -8.78
N LEU A 500 -26.44 -13.63 -9.21
CA LEU A 500 -25.62 -12.53 -9.71
C LEU A 500 -24.72 -11.94 -8.61
N ASP A 501 -25.21 -11.86 -7.37
CA ASP A 501 -24.41 -11.44 -6.22
C ASP A 501 -23.29 -12.43 -5.90
N ASP A 502 -23.59 -13.73 -5.86
CA ASP A 502 -22.57 -14.75 -5.64
C ASP A 502 -21.52 -14.72 -6.77
N PHE A 503 -21.94 -14.47 -8.02
CA PHE A 503 -21.03 -14.37 -9.15
C PHE A 503 -20.10 -13.17 -9.02
N LYS A 504 -20.65 -11.99 -8.67
CA LYS A 504 -19.87 -10.79 -8.36
C LYS A 504 -18.85 -11.07 -7.25
N VAL A 505 -19.28 -11.69 -6.15
CA VAL A 505 -18.40 -12.01 -5.01
C VAL A 505 -17.28 -12.96 -5.43
N ASN A 506 -17.58 -14.02 -6.18
CA ASN A 506 -16.58 -14.99 -6.61
C ASN A 506 -15.60 -14.41 -7.64
N VAL A 507 -16.06 -13.57 -8.57
CA VAL A 507 -15.19 -12.85 -9.51
C VAL A 507 -14.32 -11.84 -8.76
N GLY A 508 -14.88 -11.10 -7.79
CA GLY A 508 -14.10 -10.25 -6.89
C GLY A 508 -13.06 -11.04 -6.08
N GLY A 509 -13.40 -12.27 -5.71
CA GLY A 509 -12.50 -13.23 -5.07
C GLY A 509 -11.30 -13.63 -5.95
N LEU A 510 -11.46 -13.72 -7.28
CA LEU A 510 -10.32 -13.91 -8.19
C LEU A 510 -9.38 -12.70 -8.20
N GLY A 511 -9.91 -11.47 -8.17
CA GLY A 511 -9.09 -10.27 -8.06
C GLY A 511 -8.26 -10.27 -6.76
N THR A 512 -8.88 -10.62 -5.63
CA THR A 512 -8.16 -10.79 -4.35
C THR A 512 -7.15 -11.93 -4.41
N TRP A 513 -7.48 -13.04 -5.06
CA TRP A 513 -6.57 -14.17 -5.27
C TRP A 513 -5.34 -13.72 -6.06
N MET A 514 -5.52 -12.96 -7.15
CA MET A 514 -4.44 -12.45 -7.98
C MET A 514 -3.52 -11.52 -7.19
N LEU A 515 -4.08 -10.59 -6.40
CA LEU A 515 -3.31 -9.75 -5.49
C LEU A 515 -2.48 -10.58 -4.51
N THR A 516 -3.08 -11.62 -3.93
CA THR A 516 -2.43 -12.46 -2.92
C THR A 516 -1.33 -13.35 -3.50
N VAL A 517 -1.55 -13.93 -4.69
CA VAL A 517 -0.57 -14.81 -5.36
C VAL A 517 0.54 -14.00 -6.02
N ARG A 518 0.27 -12.77 -6.45
CA ARG A 518 1.29 -11.83 -6.93
C ARG A 518 2.29 -11.46 -5.83
N GLU A 519 1.85 -11.36 -4.58
CA GLU A 519 2.76 -11.21 -3.45
C GLU A 519 3.58 -12.49 -3.28
N GLN A 520 4.89 -12.36 -3.12
CA GLN A 520 5.85 -13.48 -3.00
C GLN A 520 6.72 -13.29 -1.75
N PRO A 521 6.15 -13.25 -0.53
CA PRO A 521 6.89 -12.96 0.70
C PRO A 521 7.84 -14.10 1.07
N LEU A 522 9.03 -13.73 1.53
CA LEU A 522 10.04 -14.65 2.08
C LEU A 522 10.82 -13.94 3.18
N THR A 523 10.91 -14.55 4.36
CA THR A 523 11.74 -14.04 5.46
C THR A 523 13.06 -14.80 5.49
N LEU A 524 14.18 -14.10 5.61
CA LEU A 524 15.51 -14.68 5.76
C LEU A 524 16.08 -14.37 7.15
N ASP A 525 16.84 -15.32 7.68
CA ASP A 525 17.62 -15.20 8.92
C ASP A 525 19.11 -15.05 8.56
N TYR A 526 19.67 -16.02 7.82
CA TYR A 526 21.04 -15.92 7.30
C TYR A 526 21.24 -16.73 6.02
N LEU A 527 22.33 -16.46 5.32
CA LEU A 527 22.84 -17.20 4.17
C LEU A 527 24.12 -17.95 4.57
N VAL A 528 24.34 -19.14 4.01
CA VAL A 528 25.54 -19.94 4.23
C VAL A 528 26.19 -20.26 2.89
N ILE A 529 27.43 -19.83 2.70
CA ILE A 529 28.28 -20.24 1.57
C ILE A 529 29.30 -21.22 2.13
N SER A 530 29.24 -22.47 1.69
CA SER A 530 30.09 -23.53 2.27
C SER A 530 30.70 -24.45 1.23
N SER A 531 31.72 -25.18 1.64
CA SER A 531 32.22 -26.34 0.90
C SER A 531 31.23 -27.50 1.03
N PRO A 532 31.09 -28.37 0.00
CA PRO A 532 30.16 -29.50 0.05
C PRO A 532 30.44 -30.53 1.17
N ASP A 533 31.65 -30.55 1.74
CA ASP A 533 32.03 -31.46 2.82
C ASP A 533 31.69 -30.94 4.24
N VAL A 534 31.16 -29.72 4.35
CA VAL A 534 30.80 -29.09 5.63
C VAL A 534 29.37 -29.43 6.04
N GLU A 535 29.19 -29.82 7.30
CA GLU A 535 27.87 -30.03 7.91
C GLU A 535 27.19 -28.68 8.18
N LEU A 536 25.96 -28.53 7.69
CA LEU A 536 25.21 -27.29 7.78
C LEU A 536 24.56 -27.10 9.17
N PRO A 537 24.31 -25.86 9.63
CA PRO A 537 23.65 -25.60 10.92
C PRO A 537 22.21 -26.15 10.99
N GLU A 538 21.73 -26.48 12.19
CA GLU A 538 20.32 -26.87 12.39
C GLU A 538 19.39 -25.64 12.36
N ALA A 539 18.33 -25.70 11.54
CA ALA A 539 17.36 -24.60 11.43
C ALA A 539 16.30 -24.59 12.54
N SER A 540 15.88 -25.78 13.00
CA SER A 540 14.74 -25.97 13.90
C SER A 540 15.15 -26.06 15.36
N ALA A 541 14.45 -25.34 16.24
CA ALA A 541 14.64 -25.45 17.67
C ALA A 541 14.26 -26.85 18.18
N THR A 542 15.00 -27.34 19.16
CA THR A 542 14.58 -28.52 19.93
C THR A 542 13.39 -28.18 20.84
N ILE A 543 12.63 -29.20 21.24
CA ILE A 543 11.48 -29.04 22.14
C ILE A 543 11.90 -28.36 23.47
N MET A 544 13.10 -28.69 23.97
CA MET A 544 13.60 -28.12 25.22
C MET A 544 13.88 -26.62 25.09
N GLU A 545 14.51 -26.19 24.00
CA GLU A 545 14.78 -24.78 23.71
C GLU A 545 13.48 -23.99 23.54
N THR A 546 12.50 -24.57 22.86
CA THR A 546 11.17 -23.97 22.68
C THR A 546 10.48 -23.73 24.03
N VAL A 547 10.46 -24.75 24.92
CA VAL A 547 9.84 -24.61 26.24
C VAL A 547 10.56 -23.56 27.11
N GLN A 548 11.89 -23.50 27.03
CA GLN A 548 12.68 -22.50 27.74
C GLN A 548 12.38 -21.08 27.23
N HIS A 549 12.30 -20.90 25.92
CA HIS A 549 11.94 -19.64 25.28
C HIS A 549 10.57 -19.14 25.74
N GLU A 550 9.53 -19.95 25.59
CA GLU A 550 8.14 -19.57 25.92
C GLU A 550 7.97 -19.23 27.42
N THR A 551 8.60 -20.02 28.30
CA THR A 551 8.55 -19.76 29.74
C THR A 551 9.27 -18.47 30.10
N GLY A 552 10.41 -18.18 29.46
CA GLY A 552 11.16 -16.95 29.66
C GLY A 552 10.41 -15.72 29.15
N ALA A 553 9.80 -15.81 27.96
CA ALA A 553 9.01 -14.74 27.36
C ALA A 553 7.79 -14.38 28.22
N LEU A 554 7.08 -15.38 28.74
CA LEU A 554 5.95 -15.19 29.65
C LEU A 554 6.36 -14.49 30.95
N LEU A 555 7.52 -14.83 31.52
CA LEU A 555 7.99 -14.17 32.75
C LEU A 555 8.39 -12.72 32.47
N ALA A 556 9.02 -12.46 31.32
CA ALA A 556 9.44 -11.12 30.94
C ALA A 556 8.25 -10.17 30.68
N SER A 557 7.11 -10.68 30.23
CA SER A 557 5.94 -9.84 29.92
C SER A 557 5.29 -9.18 31.14
N TYR A 558 5.56 -9.65 32.35
CA TYR A 558 5.12 -9.01 33.60
C TYR A 558 6.06 -7.89 34.07
N THR A 559 7.28 -7.83 33.52
CA THR A 559 8.32 -6.88 33.94
C THR A 559 8.67 -5.84 32.88
N GLU A 560 8.49 -6.16 31.60
CA GLU A 560 8.73 -5.26 30.48
C GLU A 560 7.47 -4.46 30.14
N ASP A 561 7.61 -3.14 30.03
CA ASP A 561 6.54 -2.25 29.58
C ASP A 561 6.65 -2.05 28.06
N TYR A 562 5.83 -2.79 27.31
CA TYR A 562 5.81 -2.77 25.85
C TYR A 562 5.04 -1.58 25.24
N ASP A 563 4.37 -0.77 26.06
CA ASP A 563 3.56 0.38 25.59
C ASP A 563 4.35 1.68 25.59
N SER A 564 5.43 1.77 26.37
CA SER A 564 6.36 2.89 26.33
C SER A 564 7.51 2.65 25.36
N ILE A 565 7.74 3.62 24.46
CA ILE A 565 8.85 3.59 23.50
C ILE A 565 10.08 4.23 24.16
N GLY A 566 11.20 3.51 24.21
CA GLY A 566 12.45 3.94 24.86
C GLY A 566 13.07 5.18 24.20
N ASN A 567 13.95 5.87 24.93
CA ASN A 567 14.68 7.05 24.43
C ASN A 567 16.13 6.70 24.08
N ILE A 568 16.70 7.44 23.12
CA ILE A 568 18.14 7.35 22.80
C ILE A 568 18.95 8.37 23.63
N ALA A 569 18.34 9.49 24.02
CA ALA A 569 18.97 10.53 24.84
C ALA A 569 18.01 11.12 25.91
N GLU A 570 18.53 11.36 27.11
CA GLU A 570 17.82 12.06 28.19
C GLU A 570 18.32 13.51 28.34
N SER A 571 17.42 14.49 28.29
CA SER A 571 17.66 15.92 28.54
C SER A 571 16.97 16.39 29.83
N GLU A 572 17.44 17.50 30.42
CA GLU A 572 16.83 18.15 31.59
C GLU A 572 15.44 18.73 31.29
N GLN A 573 15.15 19.09 30.02
CA GLN A 573 13.84 19.56 29.57
C GLN A 573 13.10 18.44 28.83
N SER A 574 11.90 18.08 29.31
CA SER A 574 11.10 17.00 28.72
C SER A 574 9.63 17.35 28.61
N ILE A 575 9.02 17.08 27.46
CA ILE A 575 7.56 17.16 27.24
C ILE A 575 6.95 15.77 27.07
N THR A 576 5.68 15.63 27.42
CA THR A 576 4.87 14.42 27.19
C THR A 576 3.95 14.62 26.00
N VAL A 577 4.09 13.74 25.00
CA VAL A 577 3.31 13.78 23.77
C VAL A 577 2.49 12.50 23.66
N TRP A 578 1.18 12.62 23.47
CA TRP A 578 0.34 11.45 23.21
C TRP A 578 -0.06 11.39 21.74
N ILE A 579 0.04 10.18 21.20
CA ILE A 579 -0.41 9.83 19.85
C ILE A 579 -1.55 8.82 19.99
N THR A 580 -2.60 9.01 19.19
CA THR A 580 -3.83 8.19 19.26
C THR A 580 -4.01 7.22 18.10
N THR A 581 -3.00 7.06 17.24
CA THR A 581 -3.03 6.18 16.04
C THR A 581 -2.27 4.87 16.24
N GLY A 582 -1.94 4.15 15.16
CA GLY A 582 -1.20 2.89 15.21
C GLY A 582 0.25 3.00 15.72
N ARG A 583 0.80 1.83 16.07
CA ARG A 583 2.17 1.68 16.62
C ARG A 583 3.25 2.07 15.62
N ASP A 584 3.08 1.75 14.34
CA ASP A 584 4.05 2.07 13.29
C ASP A 584 4.23 3.58 13.14
N GLN A 585 3.13 4.34 13.14
CA GLN A 585 3.14 5.80 13.13
C GLN A 585 3.91 6.35 14.34
N ALA A 586 3.67 5.78 15.53
CA ALA A 586 4.36 6.18 16.74
C ALA A 586 5.87 5.89 16.69
N GLN A 587 6.28 4.75 16.11
CA GLN A 587 7.69 4.40 15.94
C GLN A 587 8.41 5.30 14.94
N VAL A 588 7.79 5.60 13.79
CA VAL A 588 8.33 6.55 12.80
C VAL A 588 8.50 7.92 13.42
N LEU A 589 7.45 8.44 14.09
CA LEU A 589 7.52 9.72 14.81
C LEU A 589 8.64 9.72 15.85
N LYS A 590 8.79 8.62 16.61
CA LYS A 590 9.86 8.51 17.61
C LYS A 590 11.25 8.59 16.97
N SER A 591 11.49 7.88 15.87
CA SER A 591 12.75 7.94 15.14
C SER A 591 13.05 9.38 14.68
N LEU A 592 12.05 10.08 14.15
CA LEU A 592 12.22 11.48 13.74
C LEU A 592 12.48 12.42 14.93
N ILE A 593 11.84 12.18 16.08
CA ILE A 593 12.09 12.92 17.32
C ILE A 593 13.56 12.78 17.76
N ASP A 594 14.08 11.56 17.73
CA ASP A 594 15.44 11.28 18.20
C ASP A 594 16.50 11.74 17.18
N ASP A 595 16.18 11.71 15.88
CA ASP A 595 17.08 12.09 14.79
C ASP A 595 17.12 13.59 14.50
N MET A 596 15.96 14.27 14.58
CA MET A 596 15.79 15.63 14.08
C MET A 596 15.46 16.60 15.21
N PHE A 597 14.48 16.28 16.07
CA PHE A 597 14.00 17.23 17.06
C PHE A 597 14.94 17.39 18.26
N THR A 598 15.20 16.29 18.97
CA THR A 598 15.97 16.29 20.23
C THR A 598 17.39 16.81 20.03
N PRO A 599 18.15 16.43 18.98
CA PRO A 599 19.51 16.93 18.78
C PRO A 599 19.58 18.43 18.46
N GLN A 600 18.57 18.98 17.79
CA GLN A 600 18.54 20.39 17.38
C GLN A 600 18.05 21.31 18.50
N THR A 601 17.09 20.84 19.29
CA THR A 601 16.40 21.66 20.30
C THR A 601 16.89 21.41 21.72
N ASN A 602 17.55 20.27 21.95
CA ASN A 602 17.89 19.77 23.28
C ASN A 602 16.66 19.52 24.19
N ILE A 603 15.48 19.28 23.60
CA ILE A 603 14.23 18.96 24.31
C ILE A 603 13.92 17.47 24.13
N SER A 604 13.77 16.73 25.24
CA SER A 604 13.35 15.33 25.20
C SER A 604 11.83 15.19 25.04
N VAL A 605 11.38 14.20 24.28
CA VAL A 605 9.95 13.92 24.10
C VAL A 605 9.62 12.52 24.61
N ARG A 606 8.72 12.45 25.59
CA ARG A 606 8.13 11.19 26.09
C ARG A 606 6.88 10.88 25.28
N LEU A 607 7.06 10.17 24.18
CA LEU A 607 5.96 9.73 23.31
C LEU A 607 5.21 8.55 23.95
N ARG A 608 3.87 8.63 24.01
CA ARG A 608 3.02 7.53 24.47
C ARG A 608 1.89 7.26 23.49
N LEU A 609 1.71 5.99 23.16
CA LEU A 609 0.55 5.52 22.41
C LEU A 609 -0.64 5.35 23.37
N VAL A 610 -1.72 6.09 23.17
CA VAL A 610 -2.88 6.08 24.08
C VAL A 610 -4.20 6.02 23.29
N PRO A 611 -5.18 5.19 23.70
CA PRO A 611 -6.53 5.21 23.12
C PRO A 611 -7.19 6.62 23.20
N PRO A 612 -7.88 7.09 22.14
CA PRO A 612 -8.47 8.44 22.08
C PRO A 612 -9.41 8.79 23.26
N ASN A 613 -10.19 7.81 23.73
CA ASN A 613 -11.19 8.00 24.79
C ASN A 613 -10.59 8.30 26.18
N ILE A 614 -9.28 8.12 26.37
CA ILE A 614 -8.59 8.41 27.64
C ILE A 614 -8.19 9.89 27.74
N LEU A 615 -8.07 10.61 26.61
CA LEU A 615 -7.54 11.97 26.59
C LEU A 615 -8.35 12.95 27.46
N LEU A 616 -9.68 12.96 27.33
CA LEU A 616 -10.54 13.89 28.09
C LEU A 616 -10.52 13.59 29.60
N PRO A 617 -10.77 12.34 30.06
CA PRO A 617 -10.64 12.00 31.48
C PRO A 617 -9.29 12.37 32.09
N ALA A 618 -8.18 12.09 31.37
CA ALA A 618 -6.84 12.41 31.85
C ALA A 618 -6.60 13.92 31.95
N THR A 619 -7.06 14.68 30.95
CA THR A 619 -6.96 16.15 30.95
C THR A 619 -7.73 16.75 32.13
N LEU A 620 -8.95 16.28 32.40
CA LEU A 620 -9.76 16.72 33.55
C LEU A 620 -9.14 16.31 34.90
N ALA A 621 -8.46 15.17 34.95
CA ALA A 621 -7.71 14.70 36.11
C ALA A 621 -6.35 15.42 36.31
N LYS A 622 -5.94 16.29 35.37
CA LYS A 622 -4.62 16.94 35.32
C LYS A 622 -3.46 15.96 35.16
N GLU A 623 -3.72 14.81 34.55
CA GLU A 623 -2.74 13.77 34.21
C GLU A 623 -2.60 13.59 32.68
N GLY A 624 -3.18 14.50 31.90
CA GLY A 624 -3.06 14.54 30.45
C GLY A 624 -1.66 14.94 29.96
N PRO A 625 -1.40 14.81 28.65
CA PRO A 625 -0.12 15.19 28.04
C PRO A 625 0.05 16.71 27.96
N ASP A 626 1.26 17.15 27.60
CA ASP A 626 1.50 18.55 27.21
C ASP A 626 0.98 18.82 25.78
N VAL A 627 1.14 17.84 24.88
CA VAL A 627 0.69 17.88 23.48
C VAL A 627 -0.04 16.59 23.11
N ALA A 628 -1.15 16.71 22.39
CA ALA A 628 -1.88 15.59 21.80
C ALA A 628 -1.90 15.72 20.27
N MET A 629 -1.63 14.63 19.56
CA MET A 629 -1.48 14.59 18.09
C MET A 629 -2.49 13.64 17.47
N GLN A 630 -2.75 13.82 16.16
CA GLN A 630 -3.68 13.00 15.37
C GLN A 630 -5.06 12.91 15.99
N ILE A 631 -5.49 14.02 16.58
CA ILE A 631 -6.82 14.18 17.14
C ILE A 631 -7.80 14.62 16.06
N GLY A 632 -9.05 14.21 16.24
CA GLY A 632 -10.15 14.60 15.35
C GLY A 632 -10.38 16.12 15.30
N GLU A 633 -10.91 16.57 14.17
CA GLU A 633 -11.18 17.96 13.83
C GLU A 633 -11.91 18.76 14.93
N GLU A 634 -12.84 18.12 15.64
CA GLU A 634 -13.71 18.76 16.62
C GLU A 634 -13.07 18.91 18.00
N VAL A 635 -12.03 18.13 18.30
CA VAL A 635 -11.45 18.03 19.65
C VAL A 635 -10.86 19.37 20.13
N PRO A 636 -10.05 20.11 19.35
CA PRO A 636 -9.39 21.32 19.83
C PRO A 636 -10.37 22.39 20.32
N VAL A 637 -11.37 22.70 19.51
CA VAL A 637 -12.36 23.75 19.82
C VAL A 637 -13.29 23.33 20.96
N ASN A 638 -13.66 22.04 21.04
CA ASN A 638 -14.38 21.50 22.19
C ASN A 638 -13.60 21.62 23.50
N TYR A 639 -12.27 21.49 23.46
CA TYR A 639 -11.43 21.66 24.64
C TYR A 639 -11.19 23.14 24.96
N ALA A 640 -11.07 23.99 23.94
CA ALA A 640 -10.97 25.44 24.08
C ALA A 640 -12.16 26.02 24.86
N MET A 641 -13.39 25.61 24.52
CA MET A 641 -14.61 26.01 25.25
C MET A 641 -14.60 25.64 26.74
N ARG A 642 -13.81 24.62 27.11
CA ARG A 642 -13.64 24.15 28.50
C ARG A 642 -12.40 24.72 29.18
N ASN A 643 -11.69 25.65 28.52
CA ASN A 643 -10.38 26.16 28.94
C ASN A 643 -9.33 25.03 29.13
N ALA A 644 -9.41 24.00 28.30
CA ALA A 644 -8.52 22.83 28.35
C ALA A 644 -7.52 22.77 27.18
N ALA A 645 -7.69 23.61 26.16
CA ALA A 645 -6.74 23.79 25.05
C ALA A 645 -6.07 25.16 25.14
N ALA A 646 -4.77 25.22 24.85
CA ALA A 646 -4.03 26.48 24.80
C ALA A 646 -4.31 27.24 23.51
N ASP A 647 -4.47 28.56 23.59
CA ASP A 647 -4.57 29.44 22.43
C ASP A 647 -3.18 29.69 21.83
N LEU A 648 -2.96 29.16 20.63
CA LEU A 648 -1.70 29.24 19.89
C LEU A 648 -1.46 30.61 19.27
N SER A 649 -2.50 31.43 19.11
CA SER A 649 -2.36 32.79 18.54
C SER A 649 -1.55 33.73 19.43
N GLN A 650 -1.32 33.34 20.69
CA GLN A 650 -0.54 34.10 21.67
C GLN A 650 0.99 33.99 21.47
N PHE A 651 1.47 33.08 20.60
CA PHE A 651 2.90 32.93 20.34
C PHE A 651 3.38 33.93 19.27
N ASP A 652 4.53 34.57 19.51
CA ASP A 652 5.06 35.67 18.67
C ASP A 652 5.26 35.29 17.19
N ASP A 653 5.57 34.03 16.90
CA ASP A 653 5.83 33.51 15.55
C ASP A 653 4.64 32.76 14.93
N PHE A 654 3.45 32.82 15.56
CA PHE A 654 2.24 32.12 15.13
C PHE A 654 1.89 32.37 13.66
N GLU A 655 1.81 33.63 13.23
CA GLU A 655 1.46 34.02 11.85
C GLU A 655 2.38 33.37 10.79
N LYS A 656 3.67 33.22 11.13
CA LYS A 656 4.63 32.56 10.25
C LYS A 656 4.36 31.05 10.16
N VAL A 657 3.94 30.43 11.26
CA VAL A 657 3.67 28.98 11.32
C VAL A 657 2.37 28.64 10.60
N VAL A 658 1.31 29.43 10.79
CA VAL A 658 0.02 29.16 10.12
C VAL A 658 0.05 29.44 8.61
N GLY A 659 0.97 30.26 8.13
CA GLY A 659 1.19 30.48 6.69
C GLY A 659 1.58 29.23 5.89
N ARG A 660 1.85 28.10 6.56
CA ARG A 660 2.11 26.78 5.94
C ARG A 660 0.83 26.06 5.48
N PHE A 661 -0.34 26.49 5.96
CA PHE A 661 -1.62 25.83 5.73
C PHE A 661 -2.57 26.72 4.94
N ARG A 662 -3.55 26.10 4.27
CA ARG A 662 -4.67 26.85 3.71
C ARG A 662 -5.64 27.23 4.82
N GLU A 663 -6.35 28.34 4.63
CA GLU A 663 -7.43 28.77 5.53
C GLU A 663 -8.46 27.66 5.77
N SER A 664 -8.71 26.83 4.75
CA SER A 664 -9.62 25.70 4.83
C SER A 664 -9.21 24.62 5.84
N GLY A 665 -7.91 24.46 6.10
CA GLY A 665 -7.43 23.54 7.14
C GLY A 665 -7.45 24.16 8.54
N LEU A 666 -7.36 25.49 8.64
CA LEU A 666 -7.30 26.22 9.92
C LEU A 666 -8.68 26.56 10.48
N THR A 667 -9.67 26.78 9.60
CA THR A 667 -11.04 27.20 9.97
C THR A 667 -11.66 26.34 11.08
N PRO A 668 -11.54 25.00 11.09
CA PRO A 668 -12.14 24.18 12.14
C PRO A 668 -11.51 24.39 13.52
N TYR A 669 -10.31 24.97 13.61
CA TYR A 669 -9.56 25.16 14.85
C TYR A 669 -9.64 26.58 15.41
N GLN A 670 -10.40 27.46 14.74
CA GLN A 670 -10.62 28.84 15.15
C GLN A 670 -11.83 28.95 16.08
N PHE A 671 -11.66 29.63 17.21
CA PHE A 671 -12.76 29.89 18.13
C PHE A 671 -12.50 31.18 18.93
N ASP A 672 -13.50 32.06 19.05
CA ASP A 672 -13.43 33.32 19.82
C ASP A 672 -12.19 34.19 19.54
N GLY A 673 -11.75 34.22 18.27
CA GLY A 673 -10.56 34.97 17.83
C GLY A 673 -9.21 34.29 18.10
N GLY A 674 -9.19 33.14 18.79
CA GLY A 674 -8.01 32.31 19.01
C GLY A 674 -7.93 31.11 18.06
N VAL A 675 -6.79 30.42 18.08
CA VAL A 675 -6.54 29.19 17.30
C VAL A 675 -5.96 28.11 18.20
N TYR A 676 -6.60 26.94 18.26
CA TYR A 676 -6.34 25.96 19.33
C TYR A 676 -5.63 24.68 18.87
N ALA A 677 -5.29 24.58 17.59
CA ALA A 677 -4.51 23.49 17.02
C ALA A 677 -3.83 23.89 15.71
N LEU A 678 -2.83 23.11 15.30
CA LEU A 678 -2.28 23.16 13.94
C LEU A 678 -2.78 21.93 13.15
N PRO A 679 -3.16 22.10 11.87
CA PRO A 679 -3.55 20.99 11.02
C PRO A 679 -2.38 20.05 10.75
N GLU A 680 -2.64 18.74 10.78
CA GLU A 680 -1.69 17.69 10.41
C GLU A 680 -2.08 17.07 9.07
N GLN A 681 -3.32 16.61 8.96
CA GLN A 681 -3.89 16.06 7.74
C GLN A 681 -5.04 16.92 7.24
N GLN A 682 -5.19 16.99 5.92
CA GLN A 682 -6.35 17.62 5.29
C GLN A 682 -6.80 16.77 4.10
N ILE A 683 -8.01 16.22 4.20
CA ILE A 683 -8.59 15.33 3.19
C ILE A 683 -9.83 16.02 2.59
N PHE A 684 -10.04 15.86 1.28
CA PHE A 684 -11.17 16.45 0.57
C PHE A 684 -11.59 15.60 -0.64
N PRO A 685 -12.85 15.75 -1.10
CA PRO A 685 -13.39 14.93 -2.18
C PRO A 685 -12.86 15.31 -3.58
N MET A 686 -12.72 14.29 -4.42
CA MET A 686 -12.38 14.33 -5.84
C MET A 686 -13.35 13.42 -6.63
N LEU A 687 -13.45 13.63 -7.94
CA LEU A 687 -14.25 12.80 -8.85
C LEU A 687 -13.40 11.69 -9.47
N PHE A 688 -13.73 10.44 -9.20
CA PHE A 688 -13.11 9.24 -9.79
C PHE A 688 -13.96 8.72 -10.95
N TYR A 689 -13.34 8.30 -12.05
CA TYR A 689 -14.06 7.79 -13.22
C TYR A 689 -13.29 6.71 -14.00
N ARG A 690 -14.05 5.77 -14.58
CA ARG A 690 -13.58 4.70 -15.46
C ARG A 690 -13.56 5.16 -16.91
N LYS A 691 -12.37 5.43 -17.46
CA LYS A 691 -12.17 5.92 -18.84
C LYS A 691 -12.76 4.94 -19.86
N ASP A 692 -12.49 3.66 -19.69
CA ASP A 692 -12.98 2.59 -20.56
C ASP A 692 -14.52 2.53 -20.60
N ILE A 693 -15.18 2.56 -19.44
CA ILE A 693 -16.65 2.48 -19.36
C ILE A 693 -17.32 3.77 -19.84
N LEU A 694 -16.78 4.93 -19.51
CA LEU A 694 -17.30 6.21 -20.00
C LEU A 694 -17.21 6.28 -21.53
N ASN A 695 -16.07 5.87 -22.11
CA ASN A 695 -15.88 5.80 -23.55
C ASN A 695 -16.87 4.83 -24.23
N GLU A 696 -17.13 3.66 -23.64
CA GLU A 696 -18.12 2.69 -24.13
C GLU A 696 -19.54 3.29 -24.20
N LEU A 697 -19.89 4.10 -23.19
CA LEU A 697 -21.19 4.77 -23.09
C LEU A 697 -21.26 6.09 -23.86
N GLY A 698 -20.16 6.53 -24.49
CA GLY A 698 -20.07 7.83 -25.16
C GLY A 698 -20.20 9.01 -24.20
N LEU A 699 -19.75 8.84 -22.96
CA LEU A 699 -19.76 9.84 -21.90
C LEU A 699 -18.36 10.43 -21.71
N THR A 700 -18.30 11.68 -21.27
CA THR A 700 -17.08 12.33 -20.78
C THR A 700 -17.22 12.61 -19.28
N PRO A 701 -16.12 12.78 -18.53
CA PRO A 701 -16.20 13.20 -17.13
C PRO A 701 -17.03 14.50 -16.98
N PRO A 702 -17.98 14.57 -16.04
CA PRO A 702 -18.88 15.71 -15.87
C PRO A 702 -18.17 16.90 -15.21
N GLU A 703 -18.31 18.09 -15.81
CA GLU A 703 -17.80 19.35 -15.23
C GLU A 703 -18.81 20.02 -14.29
N THR A 704 -20.12 19.78 -14.49
CA THR A 704 -21.20 20.40 -13.72
C THR A 704 -22.19 19.39 -13.13
N TRP A 705 -22.93 19.80 -12.10
CA TRP A 705 -24.05 18.97 -11.58
C TRP A 705 -25.14 18.70 -12.62
N GLU A 706 -25.32 19.57 -13.62
CA GLU A 706 -26.27 19.32 -14.72
C GLU A 706 -25.79 18.16 -15.59
N ASP A 707 -24.49 18.08 -15.87
CA ASP A 707 -23.89 16.95 -16.57
C ASP A 707 -24.07 15.65 -15.76
N VAL A 708 -23.93 15.72 -14.43
CA VAL A 708 -24.23 14.58 -13.54
C VAL A 708 -25.69 14.14 -13.68
N TYR A 709 -26.67 15.06 -13.62
CA TYR A 709 -28.08 14.70 -13.77
C TYR A 709 -28.39 14.05 -15.12
N ASN A 710 -27.78 14.54 -16.20
CA ASN A 710 -27.91 13.96 -17.53
C ASN A 710 -27.26 12.57 -17.61
N MET A 711 -26.08 12.43 -17.01
CA MET A 711 -25.31 11.18 -16.96
C MET A 711 -26.04 10.09 -16.18
N ILE A 712 -26.70 10.42 -15.06
CA ILE A 712 -27.47 9.45 -14.25
C ILE A 712 -28.47 8.70 -15.12
N SER A 713 -29.14 9.39 -16.04
CA SER A 713 -30.13 8.76 -16.94
C SER A 713 -29.49 7.78 -17.91
N VAL A 714 -28.25 8.02 -18.34
CA VAL A 714 -27.49 7.09 -19.20
C VAL A 714 -27.05 5.90 -18.36
N LEU A 715 -26.40 6.13 -17.22
CA LEU A 715 -25.96 5.05 -16.32
C LEU A 715 -27.12 4.13 -15.93
N GLN A 716 -28.26 4.68 -15.51
CA GLN A 716 -29.43 3.91 -15.12
C GLN A 716 -30.07 3.11 -16.26
N LYS A 717 -30.02 3.58 -17.51
CA LYS A 717 -30.47 2.77 -18.68
C LYS A 717 -29.64 1.51 -18.85
N HIS A 718 -28.40 1.56 -18.39
CA HIS A 718 -27.46 0.44 -18.37
C HIS A 718 -27.36 -0.20 -16.98
N ASN A 719 -28.26 0.13 -16.04
CA ASN A 719 -28.24 -0.31 -14.64
C ASN A 719 -26.92 -0.05 -13.89
N LEU A 720 -26.11 0.90 -14.34
CA LEU A 720 -24.90 1.37 -13.68
C LEU A 720 -25.23 2.50 -12.70
N GLU A 721 -24.36 2.71 -11.72
CA GLU A 721 -24.60 3.67 -10.64
C GLU A 721 -23.52 4.75 -10.53
N PHE A 722 -23.91 5.91 -10.01
CA PHE A 722 -22.99 6.98 -9.62
C PHE A 722 -22.84 6.94 -8.10
N PHE A 723 -21.61 7.05 -7.59
CA PHE A 723 -21.37 7.05 -6.15
C PHE A 723 -21.30 8.45 -5.56
N LEU A 724 -22.00 8.65 -4.44
CA LEU A 724 -21.90 9.82 -3.57
C LEU A 724 -21.67 9.35 -2.14
N PRO A 725 -20.77 9.99 -1.38
CA PRO A 725 -20.40 9.55 -0.05
C PRO A 725 -21.58 9.72 0.92
N ILE A 726 -21.88 8.65 1.68
CA ILE A 726 -22.79 8.64 2.82
C ILE A 726 -22.09 7.97 4.00
N ASP A 727 -22.31 8.50 5.19
CA ASP A 727 -21.76 7.97 6.44
C ASP A 727 -22.39 6.62 6.83
N ASP A 728 -21.53 5.66 7.21
CA ASP A 728 -21.94 4.34 7.68
C ASP A 728 -22.34 4.40 9.17
N PRO A 729 -23.62 4.19 9.51
CA PRO A 729 -24.09 4.21 10.90
C PRO A 729 -23.56 3.04 11.76
N GLN A 730 -22.95 2.01 11.15
CA GLN A 730 -22.36 0.86 11.85
C GLN A 730 -20.85 0.98 12.11
N ALA A 731 -20.19 2.03 11.58
CA ALA A 731 -18.79 2.29 11.89
C ALA A 731 -18.64 2.60 13.39
N GLN A 732 -18.15 1.63 14.17
CA GLN A 732 -18.17 1.63 15.64
C GLN A 732 -17.34 2.74 16.32
N GLU A 733 -16.63 3.57 15.56
CA GLU A 733 -15.69 4.57 16.08
C GLU A 733 -16.21 6.02 16.00
N GLN A 734 -17.31 6.30 15.31
CA GLN A 734 -17.79 7.67 15.11
C GLN A 734 -18.61 8.19 16.32
N THR A 735 -17.92 8.64 17.36
CA THR A 735 -18.56 9.35 18.48
C THR A 735 -19.09 10.74 18.07
N ASN A 736 -18.51 11.34 17.02
CA ASN A 736 -18.96 12.58 16.38
C ASN A 736 -18.99 12.42 14.86
N MET A 737 -20.06 12.91 14.21
CA MET A 737 -20.28 12.82 12.77
C MET A 737 -20.11 14.20 12.14
N VAL A 738 -19.17 14.33 11.20
CA VAL A 738 -18.96 15.57 10.45
C VAL A 738 -20.10 15.75 9.43
N PRO A 739 -20.49 16.98 9.04
CA PRO A 739 -21.50 17.15 7.99
C PRO A 739 -21.11 16.46 6.68
N ASN A 740 -22.05 15.71 6.11
CA ASN A 740 -21.83 14.89 4.92
C ASN A 740 -21.23 15.70 3.75
N ALA A 741 -20.17 15.16 3.14
CA ALA A 741 -19.43 15.81 2.07
C ALA A 741 -20.32 16.21 0.87
N THR A 742 -21.28 15.37 0.46
CA THR A 742 -22.20 15.67 -0.65
C THR A 742 -23.05 16.89 -0.38
N PHE A 743 -23.65 16.97 0.81
CA PHE A 743 -24.46 18.12 1.19
C PHE A 743 -23.61 19.39 1.28
N SER A 744 -22.42 19.28 1.90
CA SER A 744 -21.47 20.39 2.02
C SER A 744 -21.08 20.97 0.66
N MET A 745 -20.78 20.12 -0.33
CA MET A 745 -20.50 20.56 -1.71
C MET A 745 -21.68 21.33 -2.32
N LEU A 746 -22.88 20.74 -2.30
CA LEU A 746 -24.07 21.38 -2.87
C LEU A 746 -24.39 22.72 -2.19
N LEU A 747 -24.21 22.79 -0.87
CA LEU A 747 -24.43 23.98 -0.07
C LEU A 747 -23.45 25.10 -0.46
N TYR A 748 -22.15 24.84 -0.40
CA TYR A 748 -21.10 25.84 -0.65
C TYR A 748 -21.10 26.33 -2.09
N GLN A 749 -21.21 25.43 -3.07
CA GLN A 749 -21.26 25.81 -4.49
C GLN A 749 -22.46 26.70 -4.85
N ASN A 750 -23.50 26.73 -4.00
CA ASN A 750 -24.69 27.56 -4.17
C ASN A 750 -24.72 28.76 -3.19
N GLY A 751 -23.59 29.09 -2.55
CA GLY A 751 -23.45 30.24 -1.66
C GLY A 751 -24.10 30.08 -0.28
N GLY A 752 -24.39 28.84 0.14
CA GLY A 752 -24.88 28.53 1.48
C GLY A 752 -23.75 28.43 2.51
N GLN A 753 -24.12 28.34 3.79
CA GLN A 753 -23.20 28.20 4.92
C GLN A 753 -23.87 27.39 6.04
N PHE A 754 -23.06 26.78 6.92
CA PHE A 754 -23.57 25.96 8.04
C PHE A 754 -24.09 26.79 9.21
N TYR A 755 -23.44 27.91 9.51
CA TYR A 755 -23.75 28.74 10.68
C TYR A 755 -23.93 30.22 10.31
N ALA A 756 -24.71 30.94 11.11
CA ALA A 756 -25.02 32.36 10.97
C ALA A 756 -24.73 33.11 12.28
N ASN A 757 -24.91 34.43 12.25
CA ASN A 757 -24.80 35.31 13.42
C ASN A 757 -23.46 35.15 14.16
N ASP A 758 -22.35 35.11 13.41
CA ASP A 758 -21.02 34.86 13.98
C ASP A 758 -20.93 33.50 14.69
N GLN A 759 -21.41 32.46 14.01
CA GLN A 759 -21.36 31.06 14.45
C GLN A 759 -22.18 30.74 15.71
N LYS A 760 -23.17 31.59 16.03
CA LYS A 760 -24.02 31.43 17.23
C LYS A 760 -25.32 30.69 16.97
N SER A 761 -25.68 30.46 15.71
CA SER A 761 -26.87 29.71 15.33
C SER A 761 -26.64 28.97 14.02
N SER A 762 -27.42 27.92 13.77
CA SER A 762 -27.48 27.25 12.47
C SER A 762 -27.94 28.22 11.38
N ALA A 763 -27.38 28.10 10.17
CA ALA A 763 -27.83 28.77 8.95
C ALA A 763 -28.56 27.80 7.98
N LEU A 764 -28.86 26.58 8.45
CA LEU A 764 -29.48 25.55 7.64
C LEU A 764 -30.98 25.81 7.39
N ASP A 765 -31.56 26.82 8.03
CA ASP A 765 -32.94 27.30 7.81
C ASP A 765 -33.10 28.17 6.56
N SER A 766 -31.99 28.56 5.92
CA SER A 766 -32.02 29.39 4.71
C SER A 766 -32.71 28.69 3.52
N GLU A 767 -33.28 29.48 2.62
CA GLU A 767 -33.87 28.95 1.37
C GLU A 767 -32.85 28.19 0.51
N VAL A 768 -31.58 28.60 0.54
CA VAL A 768 -30.49 27.88 -0.14
C VAL A 768 -30.29 26.51 0.50
N SER A 769 -30.10 26.46 1.82
CA SER A 769 -29.89 25.22 2.57
C SER A 769 -31.03 24.22 2.37
N MET A 770 -32.29 24.68 2.49
CA MET A 770 -33.48 23.86 2.26
C MET A 770 -33.56 23.32 0.82
N LYS A 771 -33.19 24.13 -0.17
CA LYS A 771 -33.17 23.73 -1.58
C LYS A 771 -32.08 22.68 -1.84
N GLN A 772 -30.87 22.87 -1.31
CA GLN A 772 -29.78 21.93 -1.52
C GLN A 772 -29.98 20.63 -0.73
N PHE A 773 -30.57 20.69 0.47
CA PHE A 773 -30.95 19.49 1.23
C PHE A 773 -31.98 18.66 0.47
N LYS A 774 -32.99 19.32 -0.12
CA LYS A 774 -33.94 18.66 -1.02
C LYS A 774 -33.23 18.03 -2.23
N LYS A 775 -32.32 18.73 -2.90
CA LYS A 775 -31.58 18.16 -4.03
C LYS A 775 -30.74 16.94 -3.62
N TRP A 776 -30.06 17.03 -2.48
CA TRP A 776 -29.27 15.92 -1.93
C TRP A 776 -30.14 14.68 -1.70
N THR A 777 -31.26 14.84 -0.99
CA THR A 777 -32.20 13.73 -0.75
C THR A 777 -32.79 13.16 -2.05
N GLN A 778 -32.95 13.96 -3.11
CA GLN A 778 -33.46 13.51 -4.41
C GLN A 778 -32.54 12.49 -5.13
N PHE A 779 -31.23 12.48 -4.88
CA PHE A 779 -30.36 11.39 -5.35
C PHE A 779 -30.84 10.02 -4.89
N TYR A 780 -31.43 9.95 -3.70
CA TYR A 780 -31.88 8.70 -3.08
C TYR A 780 -33.38 8.48 -3.27
N THR A 781 -34.21 9.52 -3.13
CA THR A 781 -35.66 9.37 -3.27
C THR A 781 -36.09 9.23 -4.73
N ASN A 782 -35.48 9.98 -5.65
CA ASN A 782 -35.86 10.03 -7.06
C ASN A 782 -34.93 9.16 -7.91
N TYR A 783 -33.63 9.36 -7.79
CA TYR A 783 -32.62 8.65 -8.59
C TYR A 783 -32.19 7.31 -7.96
N LYS A 784 -32.72 6.95 -6.78
CA LYS A 784 -32.53 5.62 -6.16
C LYS A 784 -31.07 5.22 -5.96
N PHE A 785 -30.20 6.18 -5.66
CA PHE A 785 -28.82 5.86 -5.28
C PHE A 785 -28.81 4.97 -4.02
N PRO A 786 -27.83 4.07 -3.89
CA PRO A 786 -27.71 3.22 -2.70
C PRO A 786 -27.33 4.04 -1.47
N LEU A 787 -27.87 3.65 -0.31
CA LEU A 787 -27.56 4.31 0.97
C LEU A 787 -26.24 3.81 1.61
N MET A 788 -25.75 2.65 1.16
CA MET A 788 -24.47 2.08 1.56
C MET A 788 -23.83 1.43 0.34
N ALA A 789 -22.56 1.72 0.10
CA ALA A 789 -21.80 1.12 -0.97
C ALA A 789 -20.31 1.10 -0.63
N ASP A 790 -19.67 -0.03 -0.88
CA ASP A 790 -18.23 -0.14 -0.96
C ASP A 790 -17.78 0.40 -2.32
N PHE A 791 -17.50 1.70 -2.38
CA PHE A 791 -17.13 2.37 -3.62
C PHE A 791 -15.88 1.77 -4.27
N PRO A 792 -14.75 1.57 -3.56
CA PRO A 792 -13.54 0.99 -4.16
C PRO A 792 -13.81 -0.33 -4.88
N ASN A 793 -14.51 -1.27 -4.24
CA ASN A 793 -14.80 -2.56 -4.86
C ASN A 793 -15.82 -2.45 -6.00
N ARG A 794 -16.85 -1.61 -5.89
CA ARG A 794 -17.86 -1.42 -6.95
C ARG A 794 -17.30 -0.64 -8.16
N PHE A 795 -16.36 0.25 -7.93
CA PHE A 795 -15.60 0.95 -8.95
C PHE A 795 -14.65 0.00 -9.70
N ARG A 796 -13.94 -0.86 -8.96
CA ARG A 796 -13.07 -1.91 -9.51
C ARG A 796 -13.79 -2.82 -10.50
N VAL A 797 -14.95 -3.37 -10.11
CA VAL A 797 -15.76 -4.25 -10.99
C VAL A 797 -16.56 -3.50 -12.07
N GLY A 798 -16.57 -2.17 -12.04
CA GLY A 798 -17.24 -1.32 -13.02
C GLY A 798 -18.75 -1.16 -12.83
N GLU A 799 -19.30 -1.53 -11.68
CA GLU A 799 -20.71 -1.34 -11.33
C GLU A 799 -21.01 0.14 -11.00
N MET A 800 -20.06 0.79 -10.33
CA MET A 800 -20.05 2.23 -10.07
C MET A 800 -18.90 2.87 -10.84
N PRO A 801 -19.01 3.06 -12.17
CA PRO A 801 -17.89 3.52 -13.00
C PRO A 801 -17.49 4.98 -12.74
N ILE A 802 -18.26 5.72 -11.94
CA ILE A 802 -17.98 7.11 -11.61
C ILE A 802 -18.50 7.43 -10.21
N GLY A 803 -17.77 8.24 -9.46
CA GLY A 803 -18.15 8.60 -8.10
C GLY A 803 -17.30 9.69 -7.49
N ILE A 804 -17.83 10.34 -6.45
CA ILE A 804 -17.08 11.30 -5.65
C ILE A 804 -16.62 10.61 -4.37
N ALA A 805 -15.34 10.69 -4.06
CA ALA A 805 -14.76 10.14 -2.83
C ALA A 805 -13.56 10.99 -2.40
N ASP A 806 -13.11 10.84 -1.16
CA ASP A 806 -11.91 11.51 -0.68
C ASP A 806 -10.68 11.12 -1.50
N TYR A 807 -9.77 12.08 -1.73
CA TYR A 807 -8.63 11.85 -2.62
C TYR A 807 -7.70 10.73 -2.15
N THR A 808 -7.70 10.37 -0.87
CA THR A 808 -6.96 9.22 -0.33
C THR A 808 -7.42 7.89 -0.91
N THR A 809 -8.64 7.83 -1.48
CA THR A 809 -9.15 6.69 -2.26
C THR A 809 -8.26 6.36 -3.46
N TYR A 810 -7.56 7.36 -4.03
CA TYR A 810 -6.58 7.16 -5.10
C TYR A 810 -5.48 6.18 -4.69
N ASN A 811 -4.88 6.39 -3.51
CA ASN A 811 -3.79 5.57 -3.00
C ASN A 811 -4.25 4.12 -2.80
N MET A 812 -5.48 3.95 -2.31
CA MET A 812 -6.10 2.65 -2.12
C MET A 812 -6.40 1.94 -3.46
N LEU A 813 -6.97 2.64 -4.45
CA LEU A 813 -7.28 2.05 -5.76
C LEU A 813 -6.01 1.63 -6.52
N THR A 814 -4.94 2.41 -6.42
CA THR A 814 -3.64 2.10 -7.04
C THR A 814 -3.09 0.76 -6.57
N VAL A 815 -3.36 0.38 -5.31
CA VAL A 815 -2.89 -0.89 -4.72
C VAL A 815 -3.93 -2.01 -4.84
N LEU A 816 -5.22 -1.73 -4.66
CA LEU A 816 -6.28 -2.75 -4.60
C LEU A 816 -6.88 -3.15 -5.96
N ALA A 817 -6.57 -2.40 -7.03
CA ALA A 817 -7.18 -2.57 -8.33
C ALA A 817 -6.17 -2.50 -9.50
N PRO A 818 -5.06 -3.29 -9.48
CA PRO A 818 -4.06 -3.28 -10.55
C PRO A 818 -4.63 -3.67 -11.92
N GLU A 819 -5.68 -4.51 -11.97
CA GLU A 819 -6.30 -4.98 -13.21
C GLU A 819 -7.04 -3.89 -14.01
N ILE A 820 -7.25 -2.72 -13.40
CA ILE A 820 -7.83 -1.55 -14.07
C ILE A 820 -6.83 -0.39 -14.16
N LYS A 821 -5.54 -0.62 -13.89
CA LYS A 821 -4.49 0.38 -14.06
C LYS A 821 -4.54 0.96 -15.48
N GLY A 822 -4.43 2.28 -15.59
CA GLY A 822 -4.57 2.99 -16.87
C GLY A 822 -6.01 3.09 -17.41
N LEU A 823 -6.99 2.34 -16.88
CA LEU A 823 -8.40 2.38 -17.29
C LEU A 823 -9.26 3.34 -16.45
N TRP A 824 -8.70 3.94 -15.40
CA TRP A 824 -9.37 4.95 -14.57
C TRP A 824 -8.49 6.18 -14.38
N ASP A 825 -9.10 7.24 -13.86
CA ASP A 825 -8.46 8.51 -13.49
C ASP A 825 -9.35 9.26 -12.47
N PHE A 826 -8.85 10.37 -11.92
CA PHE A 826 -9.59 11.26 -11.03
C PHE A 826 -9.33 12.74 -11.33
N THR A 827 -10.32 13.59 -11.08
CA THR A 827 -10.27 15.03 -11.37
C THR A 827 -11.10 15.85 -10.37
N VAL A 828 -11.18 17.17 -10.59
CA VAL A 828 -11.98 18.11 -9.78
C VAL A 828 -13.44 17.69 -9.77
N VAL A 829 -14.14 17.86 -8.63
CA VAL A 829 -15.56 17.51 -8.49
C VAL A 829 -16.44 18.33 -9.45
N PRO A 830 -17.61 17.84 -9.87
CA PRO A 830 -18.56 18.64 -10.63
C PRO A 830 -18.97 19.90 -9.84
N GLY A 831 -19.02 21.03 -10.53
CA GLY A 831 -19.34 22.32 -9.94
C GLY A 831 -20.74 22.83 -10.26
N THR A 832 -21.09 23.98 -9.67
CA THR A 832 -22.31 24.72 -9.98
C THR A 832 -21.96 25.96 -10.81
N LYS A 833 -22.60 26.08 -11.98
CA LYS A 833 -22.41 27.23 -12.86
C LYS A 833 -23.03 28.50 -12.26
N ALA A 834 -22.23 29.54 -12.11
CA ALA A 834 -22.64 30.86 -11.65
C ALA A 834 -23.27 31.70 -12.80
N ASN A 835 -23.82 32.86 -12.44
CA ASN A 835 -24.48 33.76 -13.41
C ASN A 835 -23.51 34.39 -14.43
N ASP A 836 -22.21 34.37 -14.15
CA ASP A 836 -21.12 34.92 -14.96
C ASP A 836 -20.37 33.86 -15.78
N ASP A 837 -20.99 32.69 -15.98
CA ASP A 837 -20.44 31.50 -16.64
C ASP A 837 -19.24 30.84 -15.94
N THR A 838 -18.80 31.33 -14.77
CA THR A 838 -17.81 30.62 -13.94
C THR A 838 -18.42 29.37 -13.30
N ILE A 839 -17.60 28.35 -13.02
CA ILE A 839 -18.05 27.11 -12.36
C ILE A 839 -17.44 27.09 -10.96
N ASN A 840 -18.31 27.01 -9.95
CA ASN A 840 -17.90 26.91 -8.55
C ASN A 840 -17.75 25.44 -8.16
N HIS A 841 -16.52 25.02 -7.83
CA HIS A 841 -16.16 23.66 -7.43
C HIS A 841 -15.93 23.52 -5.92
N GLU A 842 -16.51 24.40 -5.09
CA GLU A 842 -16.31 24.39 -3.64
C GLU A 842 -16.67 23.04 -3.00
N VAL A 843 -15.80 22.58 -2.09
CA VAL A 843 -15.97 21.36 -1.30
C VAL A 843 -15.60 21.60 0.17
N ALA A 844 -16.09 20.76 1.08
CA ALA A 844 -15.60 20.74 2.45
C ALA A 844 -14.38 19.81 2.58
N SER A 845 -13.44 20.16 3.45
CA SER A 845 -12.39 19.23 3.91
C SER A 845 -12.68 18.69 5.31
N HIS A 846 -12.03 17.57 5.59
CA HIS A 846 -11.88 16.98 6.92
C HIS A 846 -10.41 17.07 7.36
N THR A 847 -10.15 17.36 8.63
CA THR A 847 -8.77 17.51 9.13
C THR A 847 -8.49 16.74 10.41
N THR A 848 -7.22 16.37 10.62
CA THR A 848 -6.69 15.99 11.95
C THR A 848 -5.70 17.04 12.41
N ALA A 849 -5.48 17.11 13.72
CA ALA A 849 -4.70 18.20 14.32
C ALA A 849 -3.70 17.72 15.37
N VAL A 850 -2.72 18.59 15.63
CA VAL A 850 -1.95 18.61 16.86
C VAL A 850 -2.42 19.77 17.75
N MET A 851 -2.72 19.49 19.02
CA MET A 851 -3.12 20.50 20.01
C MET A 851 -2.19 20.53 21.22
N MET A 852 -2.05 21.71 21.82
CA MET A 852 -1.43 21.89 23.12
C MET A 852 -2.52 21.96 24.20
N LEU A 853 -2.31 21.23 25.30
CA LEU A 853 -3.23 21.27 26.43
C LEU A 853 -2.94 22.52 27.27
N GLU A 854 -3.97 23.14 27.82
CA GLU A 854 -3.83 24.39 28.58
C GLU A 854 -2.96 24.21 29.84
N ASN A 855 -2.97 23.01 30.43
CA ASN A 855 -2.18 22.63 31.59
C ASN A 855 -0.77 22.09 31.25
N ALA A 856 -0.31 22.23 30.00
CA ALA A 856 1.04 21.87 29.60
C ALA A 856 2.08 22.55 30.52
N SER A 857 2.98 21.74 31.04
CA SER A 857 3.97 22.15 32.04
C SER A 857 5.05 23.09 31.47
N ASP A 858 5.39 22.90 30.18
CA ASP A 858 6.32 23.73 29.42
C ASP A 858 5.73 24.10 28.05
N LYS A 859 4.85 25.11 28.04
CA LYS A 859 4.19 25.58 26.80
C LYS A 859 5.18 26.00 25.70
N LYS A 860 6.38 26.49 26.07
CA LYS A 860 7.39 26.90 25.08
C LYS A 860 7.97 25.70 24.36
N SER A 861 8.40 24.67 25.10
CA SER A 861 8.93 23.44 24.51
C SER A 861 7.86 22.68 23.74
N SER A 862 6.61 22.67 24.22
CA SER A 862 5.47 22.13 23.49
C SER A 862 5.22 22.85 22.17
N TRP A 863 5.33 24.19 22.15
CA TRP A 863 5.19 24.96 20.91
C TRP A 863 6.32 24.68 19.91
N GLU A 864 7.57 24.59 20.37
CA GLU A 864 8.69 24.18 19.52
C GLU A 864 8.46 22.80 18.89
N PHE A 865 7.92 21.84 19.65
CA PHE A 865 7.55 20.54 19.13
C PHE A 865 6.44 20.61 18.06
N MET A 866 5.37 21.37 18.30
CA MET A 866 4.28 21.54 17.31
C MET A 866 4.77 22.21 16.02
N LYS A 867 5.65 23.21 16.13
CA LYS A 867 6.28 23.88 14.99
C LYS A 867 7.15 22.94 14.18
N TRP A 868 7.94 22.11 14.85
CA TRP A 868 8.78 21.08 14.23
C TRP A 868 7.93 20.02 13.54
N TRP A 869 6.97 19.46 14.27
CA TRP A 869 6.11 18.40 13.74
C TRP A 869 5.42 18.82 12.43
N THR A 870 4.93 20.05 12.38
CA THR A 870 4.19 20.58 11.22
C THR A 870 5.06 21.30 10.19
N ASP A 871 6.39 21.31 10.33
CA ASP A 871 7.27 21.90 9.34
C ASP A 871 7.38 21.05 8.06
N LYS A 872 7.91 21.66 7.00
CA LYS A 872 7.97 21.04 5.67
C LYS A 872 8.80 19.77 5.72
N GLU A 873 10.03 19.86 6.24
CA GLU A 873 11.02 18.79 6.23
C GLU A 873 10.56 17.58 7.06
N THR A 874 9.91 17.82 8.21
CA THR A 874 9.41 16.80 9.12
C THR A 874 8.17 16.11 8.56
N GLN A 875 7.27 16.85 7.92
CA GLN A 875 6.09 16.27 7.25
C GLN A 875 6.49 15.46 6.00
N ILE A 876 7.49 15.90 5.24
CA ILE A 876 8.08 15.13 4.13
C ILE A 876 8.75 13.86 4.69
N ALA A 877 9.57 13.98 5.71
CA ALA A 877 10.24 12.83 6.31
C ALA A 877 9.22 11.82 6.85
N PHE A 878 8.23 12.27 7.63
CA PHE A 878 7.17 11.39 8.13
C PHE A 878 6.39 10.74 6.99
N GLY A 879 5.97 11.49 5.97
CA GLY A 879 5.24 10.96 4.83
C GLY A 879 6.03 9.92 4.03
N ARG A 880 7.32 10.20 3.74
CA ARG A 880 8.22 9.28 3.02
C ARG A 880 8.56 8.05 3.84
N GLU A 881 8.78 8.18 5.14
CA GLU A 881 9.02 7.03 6.02
C GLU A 881 7.76 6.17 6.15
N MET A 882 6.57 6.76 6.24
CA MET A 882 5.30 6.02 6.25
C MET A 882 5.04 5.28 4.93
N GLU A 883 5.21 5.94 3.79
CA GLU A 883 5.09 5.33 2.45
C GLU A 883 6.18 4.28 2.23
N GLY A 884 7.41 4.56 2.68
CA GLY A 884 8.52 3.62 2.67
C GLY A 884 8.36 2.44 3.63
N LEU A 885 7.49 2.52 4.64
CA LEU A 885 7.19 1.44 5.56
C LEU A 885 6.02 0.58 5.08
N MET A 886 4.96 1.22 4.59
CA MET A 886 3.64 0.61 4.38
C MET A 886 3.20 0.61 2.90
N GLY A 887 4.04 1.10 1.99
CA GLY A 887 3.76 1.23 0.57
C GLY A 887 2.91 2.45 0.21
N GLU A 888 2.63 2.60 -1.09
CA GLU A 888 1.96 3.78 -1.66
C GLU A 888 0.55 4.03 -1.09
N ALA A 889 -0.15 2.97 -0.64
CA ALA A 889 -1.46 3.09 0.03
C ALA A 889 -1.40 3.95 1.30
N ALA A 890 -0.24 4.04 1.96
CA ALA A 890 -0.04 4.78 3.20
C ALA A 890 0.48 6.22 2.97
N ARG A 891 0.50 6.70 1.72
CA ARG A 891 0.92 8.06 1.40
C ARG A 891 0.17 9.09 2.25
N TYR A 892 0.96 9.90 2.96
CA TYR A 892 0.46 10.72 4.04
C TYR A 892 -0.27 11.99 3.54
N PRO A 893 -1.55 12.22 3.89
CA PRO A 893 -2.34 13.35 3.41
C PRO A 893 -2.06 14.64 4.21
N THR A 894 -0.80 15.13 4.20
CA THR A 894 -0.38 16.30 5.00
C THR A 894 -1.15 17.57 4.62
N ALA A 895 -1.51 18.36 5.63
CA ALA A 895 -2.11 19.69 5.47
C ALA A 895 -1.08 20.77 5.10
N ASN A 896 0.23 20.49 5.22
CA ASN A 896 1.29 21.43 4.87
C ASN A 896 1.43 21.51 3.34
N ILE A 897 1.18 22.70 2.79
CA ILE A 897 1.08 22.92 1.33
C ILE A 897 2.39 22.57 0.62
N GLU A 898 3.53 22.97 1.21
CA GLU A 898 4.84 22.73 0.62
C GLU A 898 5.26 21.27 0.75
N ALA A 899 4.89 20.61 1.86
CA ALA A 899 5.19 19.19 2.05
C ALA A 899 4.40 18.31 1.08
N LEU A 900 3.09 18.56 0.88
CA LEU A 900 2.28 17.74 -0.04
C LEU A 900 2.83 17.76 -1.48
N LYS A 901 3.38 18.89 -1.91
CA LYS A 901 4.03 19.05 -3.23
C LYS A 901 5.27 18.17 -3.43
N GLU A 902 5.96 17.89 -2.34
CA GLU A 902 7.26 17.17 -2.33
C GLU A 902 7.11 15.69 -1.96
N LEU A 903 5.88 15.26 -1.68
CA LEU A 903 5.52 13.84 -1.59
C LEU A 903 5.41 13.25 -3.00
N PRO A 904 5.63 11.93 -3.15
CA PRO A 904 5.86 11.30 -4.44
C PRO A 904 4.58 10.99 -5.23
N TRP A 905 3.77 12.02 -5.48
CA TRP A 905 2.64 11.95 -6.40
C TRP A 905 3.13 11.95 -7.85
N PRO A 906 2.50 11.17 -8.76
CA PRO A 906 2.63 11.43 -10.19
C PRO A 906 2.22 12.88 -10.50
N VAL A 907 2.90 13.49 -11.46
CA VAL A 907 2.80 14.95 -11.70
C VAL A 907 1.38 15.38 -12.04
N ASP A 908 0.70 14.63 -12.92
CA ASP A 908 -0.68 14.93 -13.34
C ASP A 908 -1.67 14.82 -12.18
N ASP A 909 -1.49 13.82 -11.32
CA ASP A 909 -2.34 13.59 -10.15
C ASP A 909 -2.22 14.72 -9.14
N TYR A 910 -0.99 15.18 -8.86
CA TYR A 910 -0.76 16.33 -7.99
C TYR A 910 -1.40 17.60 -8.55
N ASN A 911 -1.34 17.80 -9.88
CA ASN A 911 -1.95 18.97 -10.52
C ASN A 911 -3.48 18.99 -10.35
N ASN A 912 -4.13 17.83 -10.44
CA ASN A 912 -5.57 17.69 -10.16
C ASN A 912 -5.89 17.98 -8.69
N LEU A 913 -5.10 17.45 -7.75
CA LEU A 913 -5.24 17.73 -6.31
C LEU A 913 -5.10 19.21 -6.00
N GLU A 914 -4.04 19.86 -6.47
CA GLU A 914 -3.76 21.28 -6.24
C GLU A 914 -4.85 22.18 -6.88
N SER A 915 -5.42 21.75 -8.00
CA SER A 915 -6.55 22.44 -8.63
C SER A 915 -7.81 22.39 -7.78
N GLN A 916 -8.17 21.22 -7.25
CA GLN A 916 -9.30 21.08 -6.32
C GLN A 916 -9.05 21.79 -4.99
N TRP A 917 -7.81 21.75 -4.46
CA TRP A 917 -7.48 22.29 -3.14
C TRP A 917 -7.73 23.80 -3.02
N LYS A 918 -7.64 24.53 -4.15
CA LYS A 918 -8.01 25.96 -4.26
C LYS A 918 -9.49 26.23 -3.98
N TRP A 919 -10.35 25.23 -4.12
CA TRP A 919 -11.79 25.30 -3.89
C TRP A 919 -12.22 24.69 -2.55
N VAL A 920 -11.29 24.21 -1.73
CA VAL A 920 -11.62 23.57 -0.46
C VAL A 920 -11.93 24.63 0.61
N ARG A 921 -12.94 24.37 1.43
CA ARG A 921 -13.34 25.19 2.57
C ARG A 921 -13.43 24.35 3.84
N GLY A 922 -13.00 24.91 4.97
CA GLY A 922 -13.18 24.27 6.27
C GLY A 922 -14.60 24.48 6.79
N ILE A 923 -15.11 23.54 7.58
CA ILE A 923 -16.35 23.72 8.34
C ILE A 923 -15.96 24.26 9.72
N PRO A 924 -16.42 25.47 10.11
CA PRO A 924 -16.08 26.01 11.42
C PRO A 924 -16.72 25.18 12.53
N GLN A 925 -16.02 25.02 13.66
CA GLN A 925 -16.51 24.29 14.82
C GLN A 925 -17.15 25.25 15.82
N VAL A 926 -18.37 24.91 16.29
CA VAL A 926 -19.16 25.76 17.20
C VAL A 926 -19.52 25.01 18.48
N PRO A 927 -19.89 25.70 19.59
CA PRO A 927 -20.42 25.02 20.76
C PRO A 927 -21.66 24.23 20.37
N GLY A 928 -21.69 22.92 20.65
CA GLY A 928 -22.77 22.05 20.18
C GLY A 928 -22.65 21.59 18.73
N GLY A 929 -21.58 21.94 18.00
CA GLY A 929 -21.39 21.66 16.57
C GLY A 929 -21.48 20.18 16.20
N TYR A 930 -21.09 19.28 17.10
CA TYR A 930 -21.21 17.82 16.96
C TYR A 930 -22.65 17.33 16.71
N PHE A 931 -23.67 18.12 17.07
CA PHE A 931 -25.08 17.85 16.75
C PHE A 931 -25.42 18.17 15.28
N THR A 932 -24.66 19.04 14.61
CA THR A 932 -24.97 19.51 13.26
C THR A 932 -24.91 18.37 12.24
N GLY A 933 -23.76 17.68 12.14
CA GLY A 933 -23.62 16.55 11.21
C GLY A 933 -24.57 15.40 11.56
N ARG A 934 -24.68 15.04 12.85
CA ARG A 934 -25.60 14.01 13.34
C ARG A 934 -27.06 14.29 12.99
N HIS A 935 -27.54 15.51 13.23
CA HIS A 935 -28.95 15.84 12.98
C HIS A 935 -29.23 16.16 11.52
N LEU A 936 -28.23 16.57 10.74
CA LEU A 936 -28.32 16.61 9.28
C LEU A 936 -28.53 15.21 8.70
N ASP A 937 -27.78 14.21 9.19
CA ASP A 937 -27.97 12.81 8.79
C ASP A 937 -29.30 12.23 9.31
N ASN A 938 -29.71 12.53 10.55
CA ASN A 938 -31.04 12.12 11.02
C ASN A 938 -32.15 12.70 10.15
N ALA A 939 -32.06 13.98 9.76
CA ALA A 939 -33.00 14.61 8.85
C ALA A 939 -32.98 13.91 7.49
N PHE A 940 -31.79 13.65 6.94
CA PHE A 940 -31.62 12.93 5.69
C PHE A 940 -32.28 11.56 5.74
N ARG A 941 -31.98 10.75 6.78
CA ARG A 941 -32.54 9.41 7.00
C ARG A 941 -34.05 9.43 7.16
N LYS A 942 -34.63 10.43 7.83
CA LYS A 942 -36.09 10.60 7.88
C LYS A 942 -36.70 10.79 6.48
N VAL A 943 -36.06 11.58 5.63
CA VAL A 943 -36.54 11.77 4.25
C VAL A 943 -36.39 10.49 3.44
N VAL A 944 -35.21 9.87 3.43
CA VAL A 944 -34.94 8.73 2.54
C VAL A 944 -35.59 7.42 3.00
N ASN A 945 -35.72 7.20 4.32
CA ASN A 945 -36.28 5.97 4.88
C ASN A 945 -37.76 6.10 5.25
N ALA A 946 -38.18 7.26 5.79
CA ALA A 946 -39.55 7.48 6.26
C ALA A 946 -40.39 8.34 5.30
N ASN A 947 -39.83 8.78 4.17
CA ASN A 947 -40.51 9.57 3.14
C ASN A 947 -41.12 10.87 3.68
N GLU A 948 -40.48 11.45 4.71
CA GLU A 948 -40.85 12.75 5.28
C GLU A 948 -40.54 13.88 4.30
N ASN A 949 -41.27 15.00 4.40
CA ASN A 949 -40.98 16.16 3.56
C ASN A 949 -39.58 16.71 3.89
N PRO A 950 -38.69 16.92 2.88
CA PRO A 950 -37.33 17.38 3.15
C PRO A 950 -37.25 18.70 3.93
N ARG A 951 -38.18 19.63 3.68
CA ARG A 951 -38.22 20.92 4.38
C ARG A 951 -38.66 20.74 5.82
N GLU A 952 -39.67 19.91 6.09
CA GLU A 952 -40.15 19.64 7.45
C GLU A 952 -39.08 18.90 8.26
N ALA A 953 -38.52 17.82 7.72
CA ALA A 953 -37.48 17.02 8.38
C ALA A 953 -36.26 17.86 8.78
N LEU A 954 -35.74 18.69 7.88
CA LEU A 954 -34.62 19.57 8.20
C LEU A 954 -35.02 20.66 9.20
N SER A 955 -36.21 21.27 9.06
CA SER A 955 -36.68 22.31 9.98
C SER A 955 -36.81 21.79 11.43
N ASP A 956 -37.36 20.59 11.60
CA ASP A 956 -37.47 19.95 12.92
C ASP A 956 -36.10 19.74 13.56
N TYR A 957 -35.12 19.27 12.77
CA TYR A 957 -33.78 19.00 13.26
C TYR A 957 -32.93 20.24 13.49
N ILE A 958 -33.20 21.35 12.80
CA ILE A 958 -32.57 22.65 13.06
C ILE A 958 -32.93 23.16 14.47
N LEU A 959 -34.14 22.89 14.97
CA LEU A 959 -34.50 23.25 16.34
C LEU A 959 -33.56 22.58 17.36
N TYR A 960 -33.34 21.26 17.22
CA TYR A 960 -32.40 20.54 18.08
C TYR A 960 -30.96 21.05 17.95
N MET A 961 -30.52 21.41 16.74
CA MET A 961 -29.20 22.01 16.54
C MET A 961 -29.06 23.34 17.27
N ASN A 962 -30.04 24.24 17.13
CA ASN A 962 -30.02 25.55 17.78
C ASN A 962 -30.16 25.44 19.30
N ASP A 963 -31.05 24.57 19.81
CA ASP A 963 -31.22 24.32 21.24
C ASP A 963 -29.92 23.81 21.87
N GLU A 964 -29.20 22.89 21.20
CA GLU A 964 -27.91 22.40 21.68
C GLU A 964 -26.83 23.50 21.64
N ILE A 965 -26.78 24.31 20.57
CA ILE A 965 -25.86 25.44 20.48
C ILE A 965 -26.13 26.42 21.63
N GLU A 966 -27.37 26.83 21.83
CA GLU A 966 -27.76 27.75 22.92
C GLU A 966 -27.41 27.15 24.29
N MET A 967 -27.80 25.90 24.55
CA MET A 967 -27.50 25.21 25.81
C MET A 967 -25.99 25.12 26.08
N LYS A 968 -25.17 24.82 25.06
CA LYS A 968 -23.71 24.73 25.23
C LYS A 968 -23.08 26.10 25.41
N ARG A 969 -23.58 27.13 24.75
CA ARG A 969 -23.14 28.51 24.98
C ARG A 969 -23.43 28.94 26.41
N ASP A 970 -24.62 28.64 26.92
CA ASP A 970 -24.98 28.90 28.31
C ASP A 970 -24.13 28.07 29.30
N GLU A 971 -23.91 26.78 29.03
CA GLU A 971 -23.06 25.89 29.84
C GLU A 971 -21.64 26.43 29.99
N PHE A 972 -21.09 26.99 28.91
CA PHE A 972 -19.73 27.54 28.86
C PHE A 972 -19.66 29.06 29.12
N ASN A 973 -20.77 29.71 29.49
CA ASN A 973 -20.87 31.15 29.73
C ASN A 973 -20.41 32.04 28.54
N LEU A 974 -20.73 31.63 27.31
CA LEU A 974 -20.42 32.36 26.08
C LEU A 974 -21.53 33.40 25.77
N PRO A 975 -21.23 34.52 25.11
CA PRO A 975 -22.21 35.58 24.84
C PRO A 975 -23.19 35.20 23.72
N ASN A 976 -24.49 35.16 24.00
CA ASN A 976 -25.53 34.90 22.98
C ASN A 976 -25.65 36.03 21.94
#